data_AF-U3A488-F1
#
_entry.id   AF-U3A488-F1
#
_cell.length_a   1.000
_cell.length_b   1.000
_cell.length_c   1.000
_cell.angle_alpha   90.00
_cell.angle_beta   90.00
_cell.angle_gamma   90.00
#
_symmetry.space_group_name_H-M   'P 1'
#
loop_
_entity.id
_entity.type
_entity.pdbx_description
1 polymer ?
#
loop_
_entity_poly.entity_id
_entity_poly.type
_entity_poly.pdbx_seq_one_letter_code
_entity_poly.pdbx_strand_id
1 'polypeptide(L)'
;MVPWGKGLRPIQAMLDGRIVAYRIHPDYQTTTYKDQKLRYSNNFVLLEHEISDPDQKDEEIFKLYSLYMHLAPPSDIGANASLTTRYKLLDDGRNVRTFKFDSEPKKSKLEHKVSMSKGTVLEYLYAEEKATNTYAIGNEIYHMIKCRVIKLGESPSSAERKMKGKIVWFASGKKSKFNILEDPSVMVPEAVSEPEWMSESAARKRDGSVVALPLPMLPVDMDAGHIKVKAGDELGYMGLHEYSNDVAATKKEDNRIHIELFSVAKPPAFFLKMISPKNADKSPLITIDGSGSDGALKLSNPFFKKLLEEMGKEDQTDFSNFQPRDAKIYLENKRKHFEKVIVKHPSDWYTDISHNMYAQIHEIALSVMDEKYASSFVSHKEYQISPWRREFIQHHDIFSQHEKLRADKFSWLQDVQNHIQLPDDMNLWHYWPFLTLLVDGCGCILTRKSLNKIAVFASSKNIDRHYDSLISTMRDFEINTCLRASHFLAQIIHESGSFKYTEESGVSNSAYGGFKGRGLIQITLKDNYYKYGKYENTDFISTLNNKIKLANPPYSARSAGWYWSIQAKLNSHADNNDFIYLTYSINGGYNGYNDRLKWLVKSLEELYSKCPSNEIKSADYKFEESKAYNIRKASFGWGLWHDPGLSKKGCTKNKDKALFGYKRLLVLSGSSLSGNKKWYGYQKQKIIEFVKNRISELEG
;
A
#
# COMPACT_ATOMS: atom_id res chain seq x y z
N MET A 1 -1.63 -14.23 5.36
CA MET A 1 -2.70 -13.52 6.10
C MET A 1 -2.05 -12.34 6.74
N VAL A 2 -2.40 -11.14 6.32
CA VAL A 2 -1.66 -9.95 6.76
C VAL A 2 -2.40 -9.33 7.95
N PRO A 3 -1.69 -8.88 9.00
CA PRO A 3 -2.30 -8.67 10.32
C PRO A 3 -3.24 -7.46 10.44
N TRP A 4 -3.39 -6.65 9.39
CA TRP A 4 -4.20 -5.43 9.41
C TRP A 4 -5.70 -5.62 9.70
N GLY A 5 -6.21 -6.86 9.65
CA GLY A 5 -7.64 -7.15 9.69
C GLY A 5 -8.28 -7.47 11.05
N LYS A 6 -7.53 -7.57 12.17
CA LYS A 6 -8.12 -7.94 13.48
C LYS A 6 -8.08 -6.79 14.50
N GLY A 7 -8.87 -5.73 14.29
CA GLY A 7 -9.12 -4.71 15.31
C GLY A 7 -7.90 -3.91 15.80
N LEU A 8 -6.75 -4.00 15.12
CA LEU A 8 -5.49 -3.38 15.58
C LEU A 8 -5.40 -1.89 15.27
N ARG A 9 -5.99 -1.46 14.15
CA ARG A 9 -6.03 -0.05 13.74
C ARG A 9 -7.43 0.33 13.29
N PRO A 10 -7.91 1.51 13.69
CA PRO A 10 -9.19 2.00 13.26
C PRO A 10 -9.13 2.43 11.78
N ILE A 11 -10.25 2.22 11.10
CA ILE A 11 -10.58 2.93 9.87
C ILE A 11 -10.77 4.41 10.22
N GLN A 12 -10.22 5.30 9.40
CA GLN A 12 -10.21 6.73 9.66
C GLN A 12 -10.97 7.50 8.59
N ALA A 13 -11.52 8.65 8.98
CA ALA A 13 -12.13 9.57 8.05
C ALA A 13 -11.08 10.11 7.06
N MET A 14 -11.42 10.07 5.77
CA MET A 14 -10.53 10.55 4.70
C MET A 14 -10.53 12.07 4.59
N LEU A 15 -11.67 12.70 4.94
CA LEU A 15 -11.93 14.12 4.77
C LEU A 15 -12.65 14.66 6.01
N ASP A 16 -12.48 15.95 6.25
CA ASP A 16 -13.30 16.71 7.19
C ASP A 16 -14.77 16.64 6.77
N GLY A 17 -15.68 16.51 7.73
CA GLY A 17 -17.11 16.45 7.44
C GLY A 17 -17.93 16.28 8.71
N ARG A 18 -19.13 15.75 8.54
CA ARG A 18 -20.03 15.42 9.64
C ARG A 18 -20.74 14.10 9.38
N ILE A 19 -20.99 13.33 10.43
CA ILE A 19 -21.83 12.13 10.33
C ILE A 19 -23.26 12.58 10.11
N VAL A 20 -23.88 12.05 9.05
CA VAL A 20 -25.29 12.32 8.69
C VAL A 20 -26.16 11.09 8.82
N ALA A 21 -25.58 9.89 8.77
CA ALA A 21 -26.29 8.66 9.08
C ALA A 21 -25.34 7.58 9.62
N TYR A 22 -25.87 6.67 10.42
CA TYR A 22 -25.12 5.49 10.87
C TYR A 22 -26.06 4.31 11.15
N ARG A 23 -25.46 3.12 11.24
CA ARG A 23 -26.06 1.91 11.79
C ARG A 23 -25.05 1.22 12.70
N ILE A 24 -25.43 0.93 13.94
CA ILE A 24 -24.62 0.18 14.90
C ILE A 24 -25.47 -0.96 15.49
N HIS A 25 -25.07 -2.18 15.21
CA HIS A 25 -25.48 -3.37 15.94
C HIS A 25 -24.53 -3.60 17.13
N PRO A 26 -25.02 -4.11 18.27
CA PRO A 26 -24.21 -4.36 19.44
C PRO A 26 -23.28 -5.57 19.24
N ASP A 27 -23.69 -6.52 18.39
CA ASP A 27 -22.93 -7.72 18.01
C ASP A 27 -23.19 -8.11 16.55
N TYR A 28 -22.36 -8.99 16.02
CA TYR A 28 -22.44 -9.50 14.66
C TYR A 28 -23.80 -10.14 14.38
N GLN A 29 -24.38 -9.76 13.24
CA GLN A 29 -25.62 -10.33 12.74
C GLN A 29 -25.35 -11.70 12.12
N THR A 30 -26.36 -12.56 12.05
CA THR A 30 -26.21 -13.90 11.46
C THR A 30 -27.29 -14.25 10.46
N THR A 31 -26.91 -14.88 9.36
CA THR A 31 -27.82 -15.58 8.45
C THR A 31 -27.53 -17.08 8.48
N THR A 32 -28.48 -17.89 8.01
CA THR A 32 -28.31 -19.35 7.92
C THR A 32 -28.43 -19.78 6.46
N TYR A 33 -27.47 -20.56 5.98
CA TYR A 33 -27.48 -21.19 4.65
C TYR A 33 -27.18 -22.68 4.78
N LYS A 34 -28.12 -23.55 4.39
CA LYS A 34 -27.99 -25.02 4.47
C LYS A 34 -27.36 -25.50 5.79
N ASP A 35 -27.95 -25.07 6.91
CA ASP A 35 -27.54 -25.36 8.30
C ASP A 35 -26.27 -24.66 8.80
N GLN A 36 -25.56 -23.92 7.95
CA GLN A 36 -24.40 -23.14 8.35
C GLN A 36 -24.79 -21.72 8.76
N LYS A 37 -24.45 -21.36 10.01
CA LYS A 37 -24.59 -20.00 10.53
C LYS A 37 -23.41 -19.13 10.05
N LEU A 38 -23.73 -18.03 9.38
CA LEU A 38 -22.79 -17.08 8.80
C LEU A 38 -22.94 -15.73 9.51
N ARG A 39 -21.90 -15.28 10.20
CA ARG A 39 -21.82 -14.00 10.92
C ARG A 39 -21.38 -12.89 9.99
N TYR A 40 -21.95 -11.70 10.10
CA TYR A 40 -21.54 -10.56 9.28
C TYR A 40 -21.79 -9.26 10.03
N SER A 41 -21.09 -8.20 9.61
CA SER A 41 -21.46 -6.83 9.97
C SER A 41 -22.07 -6.09 8.78
N ASN A 42 -23.12 -5.34 9.06
CA ASN A 42 -23.74 -4.33 8.20
C ASN A 42 -23.72 -2.95 8.88
N ASN A 43 -22.91 -2.77 9.94
CA ASN A 43 -22.72 -1.46 10.55
C ASN A 43 -22.08 -0.52 9.54
N PHE A 44 -22.51 0.74 9.56
CA PHE A 44 -21.92 1.76 8.72
C PHE A 44 -21.95 3.13 9.39
N VAL A 45 -21.11 4.02 8.86
CA VAL A 45 -21.20 5.46 9.07
C VAL A 45 -21.13 6.17 7.72
N LEU A 46 -21.98 7.18 7.55
CA LEU A 46 -22.03 8.03 6.37
C LEU A 46 -21.65 9.45 6.77
N LEU A 47 -20.62 9.97 6.11
CA LEU A 47 -20.15 11.33 6.30
C LEU A 47 -20.61 12.20 5.12
N GLU A 48 -21.07 13.41 5.41
CA GLU A 48 -21.25 14.49 4.44
C GLU A 48 -20.06 15.45 4.53
N HIS A 49 -19.56 15.86 3.36
CA HIS A 49 -18.48 16.82 3.17
C HIS A 49 -18.99 17.99 2.36
N GLU A 50 -18.68 19.20 2.82
CA GLU A 50 -18.96 20.44 2.09
C GLU A 50 -17.68 20.97 1.48
N ILE A 51 -17.69 21.19 0.17
CA ILE A 51 -16.53 21.62 -0.60
C ILE A 51 -16.88 22.91 -1.33
N SER A 52 -16.22 24.00 -0.92
CA SER A 52 -16.40 25.32 -1.53
C SER A 52 -15.43 25.54 -2.69
N ASP A 53 -15.83 26.35 -3.67
CA ASP A 53 -14.93 26.82 -4.72
C ASP A 53 -13.79 27.66 -4.09
N PRO A 54 -12.50 27.28 -4.29
CA PRO A 54 -11.38 28.07 -3.80
C PRO A 54 -11.25 29.45 -4.46
N ASP A 55 -11.74 29.60 -5.70
CA ASP A 55 -11.67 30.82 -6.52
C ASP A 55 -12.89 31.73 -6.28
N GLN A 56 -14.02 31.18 -5.84
CA GLN A 56 -15.27 31.89 -5.52
C GLN A 56 -15.82 31.44 -4.16
N LYS A 57 -15.08 31.76 -3.11
CA LYS A 57 -15.49 31.47 -1.73
C LYS A 57 -16.85 32.12 -1.48
N ASP A 58 -17.80 31.32 -0.99
CA ASP A 58 -19.13 31.69 -0.51
C ASP A 58 -20.32 31.65 -1.52
N GLU A 59 -20.13 31.25 -2.79
CA GLU A 59 -21.26 31.17 -3.76
C GLU A 59 -21.70 29.74 -4.12
N GLU A 60 -20.78 28.76 -4.26
CA GLU A 60 -21.12 27.38 -4.63
C GLU A 60 -20.55 26.37 -3.61
N ILE A 61 -21.43 25.63 -2.92
CA ILE A 61 -21.08 24.53 -2.01
C ILE A 61 -21.45 23.21 -2.68
N PHE A 62 -20.44 22.38 -2.95
CA PHE A 62 -20.63 21.03 -3.46
C PHE A 62 -20.64 20.02 -2.31
N LYS A 63 -21.66 19.17 -2.28
CA LYS A 63 -21.80 18.09 -1.28
C LYS A 63 -21.29 16.77 -1.82
N LEU A 64 -20.37 16.17 -1.07
CA LEU A 64 -19.81 14.84 -1.32
C LEU A 64 -20.06 13.97 -0.09
N TYR A 65 -20.31 12.68 -0.29
CA TYR A 65 -20.53 11.72 0.79
C TYR A 65 -19.45 10.64 0.78
N SER A 66 -19.02 10.20 1.96
CA SER A 66 -18.23 8.98 2.11
C SER A 66 -18.91 7.97 3.03
N LEU A 67 -19.16 6.78 2.48
CA LEU A 67 -19.74 5.65 3.19
C LEU A 67 -18.61 4.72 3.66
N TYR A 68 -18.67 4.33 4.92
CA TYR A 68 -17.82 3.30 5.52
C TYR A 68 -18.70 2.21 6.09
N MET A 69 -18.79 1.07 5.39
CA MET A 69 -19.70 -0.02 5.72
C MET A 69 -18.96 -1.32 6.05
N HIS A 70 -19.61 -2.19 6.82
CA HIS A 70 -19.08 -3.42 7.41
C HIS A 70 -18.12 -3.15 8.57
N LEU A 71 -18.37 -2.09 9.35
CA LEU A 71 -17.59 -1.80 10.54
C LEU A 71 -17.82 -2.85 11.64
N ALA A 72 -16.81 -3.20 12.42
CA ALA A 72 -16.96 -4.14 13.54
C ALA A 72 -18.01 -3.63 14.55
N PRO A 73 -18.80 -4.53 15.17
CA PRO A 73 -19.69 -4.18 16.26
C PRO A 73 -18.91 -3.89 17.55
N PRO A 74 -19.49 -3.12 18.49
CA PRO A 74 -18.93 -2.89 19.82
C PRO A 74 -18.42 -4.14 20.54
N SER A 75 -19.14 -5.26 20.44
CA SER A 75 -18.75 -6.54 21.06
C SER A 75 -17.38 -7.07 20.62
N ASP A 76 -16.89 -6.67 19.44
CA ASP A 76 -15.64 -7.15 18.86
C ASP A 76 -14.49 -6.14 19.01
N ILE A 77 -14.81 -4.88 19.29
CA ILE A 77 -13.81 -3.82 19.47
C ILE A 77 -12.98 -4.13 20.72
N GLY A 78 -11.71 -4.46 20.51
CA GLY A 78 -10.77 -4.81 21.58
C GLY A 78 -10.87 -6.25 22.11
N ALA A 79 -11.97 -6.97 21.87
CA ALA A 79 -12.19 -8.33 22.38
C ALA A 79 -11.20 -9.37 21.81
N ASN A 80 -10.76 -9.18 20.56
CA ASN A 80 -9.90 -10.11 19.83
C ASN A 80 -8.50 -9.55 19.50
N ALA A 81 -8.11 -8.42 20.11
CA ALA A 81 -6.80 -7.81 19.89
C ALA A 81 -5.70 -8.63 20.60
N SER A 82 -4.96 -9.46 19.86
CA SER A 82 -3.85 -10.25 20.41
C SER A 82 -2.65 -9.40 20.84
N LEU A 83 -2.59 -8.14 20.41
CA LEU A 83 -1.54 -7.16 20.69
C LEU A 83 -2.21 -5.79 20.89
N THR A 84 -1.79 -5.03 21.91
CA THR A 84 -2.18 -3.61 22.00
C THR A 84 -1.25 -2.74 21.16
N THR A 85 -1.84 -1.88 20.34
CA THR A 85 -1.15 -0.80 19.64
C THR A 85 -1.16 0.49 20.44
N ARG A 86 -1.96 0.59 21.52
CA ARG A 86 -2.18 1.83 22.29
C ARG A 86 -1.56 1.75 23.68
N TYR A 87 -0.89 2.83 24.07
CA TYR A 87 -0.22 2.93 25.36
C TYR A 87 -0.54 4.27 26.02
N LYS A 88 -0.94 4.21 27.29
CA LYS A 88 -1.26 5.39 28.10
C LYS A 88 -0.06 5.78 28.96
N LEU A 89 0.36 7.04 28.87
CA LEU A 89 1.44 7.58 29.69
C LEU A 89 1.03 7.65 31.16
N LEU A 90 1.91 7.19 32.06
CA LEU A 90 1.69 7.24 33.51
C LEU A 90 2.20 8.54 34.16
N ASP A 91 3.07 9.27 33.46
CA ASP A 91 3.63 10.56 33.87
C ASP A 91 3.85 11.43 32.61
N ASP A 92 4.24 12.69 32.80
CA ASP A 92 4.48 13.63 31.71
C ASP A 92 5.55 13.11 30.74
N GLY A 93 5.17 12.98 29.48
CA GLY A 93 6.04 12.67 28.35
C GLY A 93 6.92 13.87 28.00
N ARG A 94 8.13 13.92 28.56
CA ARG A 94 9.04 15.07 28.41
C ARG A 94 9.88 15.08 27.14
N ASN A 95 9.81 14.08 26.27
CA ASN A 95 10.68 13.96 25.07
C ASN A 95 9.89 13.62 23.80
N VAL A 96 8.74 14.29 23.60
CA VAL A 96 7.94 14.12 22.38
C VAL A 96 8.34 15.19 21.38
N ARG A 97 8.71 14.75 20.18
CA ARG A 97 9.19 15.62 19.12
C ARG A 97 8.24 15.54 17.93
N THR A 98 7.96 16.71 17.37
CA THR A 98 7.12 16.85 16.17
C THR A 98 8.01 17.26 15.02
N PHE A 99 7.89 16.54 13.91
CA PHE A 99 8.63 16.82 12.68
C PHE A 99 7.64 17.23 11.60
N LYS A 100 8.06 18.13 10.69
CA LYS A 100 7.28 18.41 9.48
C LYS A 100 7.28 17.14 8.63
N PHE A 101 6.18 16.38 8.71
CA PHE A 101 5.84 15.24 7.85
C PHE A 101 6.83 14.06 7.84
N ASP A 102 6.33 12.89 8.28
CA ASP A 102 6.75 11.50 7.98
C ASP A 102 8.24 11.10 7.92
N SER A 103 9.15 12.01 8.21
CA SER A 103 10.58 11.80 8.20
C SER A 103 11.04 11.19 9.52
N GLU A 104 12.01 10.28 9.43
CA GLU A 104 12.78 9.85 10.58
C GLU A 104 13.41 11.07 11.28
N PRO A 105 13.60 11.05 12.61
CA PRO A 105 14.22 12.14 13.34
C PRO A 105 15.62 12.46 12.76
N LYS A 106 15.75 13.57 12.02
CA LYS A 106 17.04 14.08 11.52
C LYS A 106 17.53 15.21 12.41
N LYS A 107 18.84 15.28 12.61
CA LYS A 107 19.53 16.33 13.38
C LYS A 107 19.40 17.67 12.63
N SER A 108 18.39 18.50 12.91
CA SER A 108 18.19 19.79 12.22
C SER A 108 17.86 20.93 13.17
N LYS A 109 18.10 22.18 12.75
CA LYS A 109 18.09 23.37 13.62
C LYS A 109 16.70 23.88 14.05
N LEU A 110 15.60 23.31 13.56
CA LEU A 110 14.24 23.78 13.84
C LEU A 110 13.36 22.60 14.29
N GLU A 111 13.50 22.23 15.55
CA GLU A 111 12.73 21.16 16.19
C GLU A 111 11.77 21.76 17.22
N HIS A 112 10.46 21.53 17.04
CA HIS A 112 9.48 21.86 18.07
C HIS A 112 9.32 20.65 19.00
N LYS A 113 9.76 20.83 20.24
CA LYS A 113 9.49 19.93 21.35
C LYS A 113 8.10 20.21 21.89
N VAL A 114 7.29 19.18 22.06
CA VAL A 114 6.00 19.27 22.73
C VAL A 114 6.03 18.31 23.92
N SER A 115 5.75 18.80 25.12
CA SER A 115 5.52 17.89 26.26
C SER A 115 4.12 17.30 26.12
N MET A 116 3.99 16.01 26.44
CA MET A 116 2.68 15.34 26.53
C MET A 116 2.34 15.16 28.00
N SER A 117 1.14 15.54 28.40
CA SER A 117 0.69 15.39 29.79
C SER A 117 0.44 13.93 30.15
N LYS A 118 0.57 13.60 31.44
CA LYS A 118 0.14 12.31 32.00
C LYS A 118 -1.25 11.91 31.50
N GLY A 119 -1.45 10.62 31.19
CA GLY A 119 -2.71 10.10 30.68
C GLY A 119 -2.88 10.20 29.16
N THR A 120 -1.95 10.83 28.45
CA THR A 120 -1.93 10.84 26.97
C THR A 120 -1.86 9.42 26.45
N VAL A 121 -2.70 9.08 25.45
CA VAL A 121 -2.69 7.77 24.80
C VAL A 121 -2.02 7.88 23.43
N LEU A 122 -1.01 7.05 23.22
CA LEU A 122 -0.23 6.97 21.99
C LEU A 122 -0.49 5.64 21.27
N GLU A 123 -0.81 5.69 19.97
CA GLU A 123 -0.89 4.51 19.11
C GLU A 123 0.45 4.30 18.41
N TYR A 124 1.08 3.16 18.65
CA TYR A 124 2.34 2.79 18.04
C TYR A 124 2.13 2.21 16.63
N LEU A 125 2.58 2.95 15.61
CA LEU A 125 2.34 2.65 14.20
C LEU A 125 3.17 1.47 13.65
N TYR A 126 4.13 0.93 14.41
CA TYR A 126 4.94 -0.23 14.00
C TYR A 126 5.08 -1.24 15.14
N ALA A 127 4.02 -1.40 15.97
CA ALA A 127 4.01 -2.29 17.13
C ALA A 127 4.43 -3.72 16.82
N GLU A 128 3.99 -4.26 15.68
CA GLU A 128 4.33 -5.61 15.24
C GLU A 128 5.81 -5.76 14.86
N GLU A 129 6.39 -4.72 14.26
CA GLU A 129 7.78 -4.73 13.80
C GLU A 129 8.77 -4.39 14.90
N LYS A 130 8.28 -3.88 16.05
CA LYS A 130 9.11 -3.38 17.16
C LYS A 130 10.18 -2.37 16.69
N ALA A 131 9.87 -1.59 15.65
CA ALA A 131 10.79 -0.62 15.05
C ALA A 131 11.03 0.62 15.93
N THR A 132 12.30 0.90 16.27
CA THR A 132 12.72 2.15 16.92
C THR A 132 13.81 2.84 16.11
N ASN A 133 13.89 4.17 16.22
CA ASN A 133 14.90 5.00 15.56
C ASN A 133 15.78 5.69 16.60
N THR A 134 17.11 5.58 16.46
CA THR A 134 18.03 6.23 17.40
C THR A 134 18.15 7.72 17.13
N TYR A 135 18.11 8.52 18.19
CA TYR A 135 18.17 9.97 18.12
C TYR A 135 19.04 10.57 19.23
N ALA A 136 20.03 11.38 18.87
CA ALA A 136 20.92 12.02 19.84
C ALA A 136 20.33 13.35 20.34
N ILE A 137 20.18 13.50 21.67
CA ILE A 137 19.76 14.74 22.33
C ILE A 137 20.82 15.10 23.38
N GLY A 138 21.58 16.17 23.12
CA GLY A 138 22.75 16.50 23.95
C GLY A 138 23.81 15.40 23.85
N ASN A 139 24.25 14.88 25.00
CA ASN A 139 25.22 13.79 25.09
C ASN A 139 24.57 12.39 25.16
N GLU A 140 23.24 12.32 25.09
CA GLU A 140 22.47 11.08 25.28
C GLU A 140 21.83 10.62 23.97
N ILE A 141 21.75 9.30 23.78
CA ILE A 141 21.07 8.68 22.63
C ILE A 141 19.76 8.06 23.10
N TYR A 142 18.66 8.52 22.51
CA TYR A 142 17.31 8.04 22.76
C TYR A 142 16.87 7.12 21.64
N HIS A 143 16.13 6.06 21.95
CA HIS A 143 15.41 5.28 20.95
C HIS A 143 14.01 5.86 20.83
N MET A 144 13.54 6.23 19.64
CA MET A 144 12.24 6.85 19.43
C MET A 144 11.31 5.93 18.65
N ILE A 145 10.04 5.88 19.04
CA ILE A 145 8.97 5.18 18.34
C ILE A 145 8.11 6.19 17.58
N LYS A 146 7.62 5.79 16.41
CA LYS A 146 6.65 6.57 15.62
C LYS A 146 5.25 6.26 16.14
N CYS A 147 4.61 7.25 16.74
CA CYS A 147 3.29 7.10 17.34
C CYS A 147 2.31 8.10 16.75
N ARG A 148 1.03 7.83 16.88
CA ARG A 148 -0.04 8.82 16.73
C ARG A 148 -0.58 9.19 18.10
N VAL A 149 -0.84 10.47 18.35
CA VAL A 149 -1.51 10.91 19.59
C VAL A 149 -3.01 10.68 19.43
N ILE A 150 -3.56 9.73 20.19
CA ILE A 150 -4.98 9.35 20.12
C ILE A 150 -5.80 10.16 21.09
N LYS A 151 -5.38 10.21 22.35
CA LYS A 151 -6.07 10.91 23.43
C LYS A 151 -5.12 11.85 24.14
N LEU A 152 -5.60 13.06 24.42
CA LEU A 152 -4.87 14.03 25.24
C LEU A 152 -4.88 13.61 26.71
N GLY A 153 -3.83 13.97 27.44
CA GLY A 153 -3.74 13.66 28.86
C GLY A 153 -4.59 14.57 29.75
N GLU A 154 -4.34 14.49 31.06
CA GLU A 154 -5.10 15.13 32.13
C GLU A 154 -4.96 16.67 32.12
N SER A 155 -3.86 17.21 31.58
CA SER A 155 -3.57 18.64 31.61
C SER A 155 -2.81 19.10 30.35
N PRO A 156 -3.45 19.03 29.17
CA PRO A 156 -2.76 19.21 27.91
C PRO A 156 -2.49 20.68 27.61
N SER A 157 -1.23 20.99 27.30
CA SER A 157 -0.81 22.33 26.85
C SER A 157 -1.44 22.70 25.49
N SER A 158 -1.48 23.99 25.14
CA SER A 158 -1.94 24.43 23.82
C SER A 158 -1.14 23.82 22.65
N ALA A 159 0.13 23.46 22.88
CA ALA A 159 0.95 22.76 21.90
C ALA A 159 0.56 21.28 21.79
N GLU A 160 0.28 20.61 22.91
CA GLU A 160 -0.19 19.23 22.97
C GLU A 160 -1.55 19.05 22.30
N ARG A 161 -2.49 19.97 22.55
CA ARG A 161 -3.81 19.95 21.90
C ARG A 161 -3.72 19.94 20.38
N LYS A 162 -2.72 20.60 19.79
CA LYS A 162 -2.46 20.61 18.35
C LYS A 162 -1.88 19.30 17.80
N MET A 163 -1.55 18.35 18.69
CA MET A 163 -0.98 17.06 18.33
C MET A 163 -2.01 15.93 18.33
N LYS A 164 -3.23 16.12 18.88
CA LYS A 164 -4.32 15.12 18.74
C LYS A 164 -4.49 14.74 17.27
N GLY A 165 -4.54 13.44 16.98
CA GLY A 165 -4.62 12.88 15.62
C GLY A 165 -3.31 12.88 14.82
N LYS A 166 -2.27 13.60 15.25
CA LYS A 166 -1.00 13.72 14.52
C LYS A 166 -0.01 12.63 14.86
N ILE A 167 0.85 12.36 13.88
CA ILE A 167 2.01 11.49 14.04
C ILE A 167 3.14 12.27 14.73
N VAL A 168 3.73 11.65 15.75
CA VAL A 168 4.82 12.18 16.58
C VAL A 168 5.90 11.12 16.79
N TRP A 169 7.10 11.58 17.15
CA TRP A 169 8.17 10.70 17.60
C TRP A 169 8.29 10.80 19.12
N PHE A 170 8.18 9.64 19.79
CA PHE A 170 8.21 9.53 21.24
C PHE A 170 9.46 8.79 21.70
N ALA A 171 10.21 9.32 22.68
CA ALA A 171 11.42 8.69 23.20
C ALA A 171 11.12 7.52 24.16
N SER A 172 11.50 6.32 23.76
CA SER A 172 11.54 5.09 24.55
C SER A 172 12.69 5.11 25.56
N GLY A 173 12.47 5.77 26.70
CA GLY A 173 13.35 5.73 27.88
C GLY A 173 14.78 6.26 27.68
N LYS A 174 15.54 6.38 28.78
CA LYS A 174 16.94 6.87 28.74
C LYS A 174 17.97 5.80 28.37
N LYS A 175 17.64 4.49 28.51
CA LYS A 175 18.62 3.38 28.36
C LYS A 175 18.07 2.04 27.84
N SER A 176 16.87 1.96 27.25
CA SER A 176 16.32 0.66 26.78
C SER A 176 16.50 0.45 25.27
N LYS A 177 16.99 -0.74 24.88
CA LYS A 177 17.12 -1.15 23.47
C LYS A 177 15.81 -1.65 22.83
N PHE A 178 14.82 -2.01 23.65
CA PHE A 178 13.38 -2.08 23.33
C PHE A 178 12.73 -2.65 24.58
N ASN A 179 12.12 -1.82 25.41
CA ASN A 179 11.05 -2.32 26.28
C ASN A 179 10.17 -1.21 26.83
N ILE A 180 9.50 -0.44 25.97
CA ILE A 180 8.45 0.45 26.46
C ILE A 180 7.07 -0.23 26.45
N LEU A 181 6.90 -1.30 25.66
CA LEU A 181 5.69 -2.13 25.68
C LEU A 181 5.61 -2.98 26.96
N GLU A 182 6.74 -3.22 27.64
CA GLU A 182 6.81 -3.96 28.91
C GLU A 182 7.53 -3.17 30.03
N ASP A 183 7.70 -1.84 29.89
CA ASP A 183 8.11 -0.97 31.01
C ASP A 183 6.87 -0.24 31.55
N PRO A 184 6.15 -0.88 32.50
CA PRO A 184 4.93 -0.33 33.07
C PRO A 184 5.19 0.86 33.99
N SER A 185 6.43 1.36 34.12
CA SER A 185 6.71 2.58 34.88
C SER A 185 6.49 3.86 34.07
N VAL A 186 6.56 3.78 32.74
CA VAL A 186 6.43 4.94 31.84
C VAL A 186 5.06 4.98 31.18
N MET A 187 4.58 3.84 30.71
CA MET A 187 3.29 3.72 30.07
C MET A 187 2.74 2.31 30.20
N VAL A 188 1.43 2.19 30.14
CA VAL A 188 0.73 0.90 30.25
C VAL A 188 -0.07 0.64 28.98
N PRO A 189 -0.22 -0.63 28.56
CA PRO A 189 -1.20 -1.03 27.57
C PRO A 189 -2.56 -0.40 27.85
N GLU A 190 -3.09 0.31 26.86
CA GLU A 190 -4.48 0.75 26.85
C GLU A 190 -5.24 -0.18 25.90
N ALA A 191 -6.40 -0.68 26.35
CA ALA A 191 -7.26 -1.46 25.48
C ALA A 191 -7.71 -0.61 24.29
N VAL A 192 -7.88 -1.26 23.13
CA VAL A 192 -8.54 -0.62 22.01
C VAL A 192 -9.96 -0.28 22.44
N SER A 193 -10.34 0.98 22.29
CA SER A 193 -11.65 1.50 22.67
C SER A 193 -12.46 1.80 21.42
N GLU A 194 -13.76 1.95 21.61
CA GLU A 194 -14.61 2.54 20.58
C GLU A 194 -14.09 3.93 20.17
N PRO A 195 -14.29 4.32 18.89
CA PRO A 195 -14.10 5.69 18.44
C PRO A 195 -14.92 6.70 19.25
N GLU A 196 -14.38 7.91 19.40
CA GLU A 196 -14.97 8.99 20.22
C GLU A 196 -16.41 9.32 19.80
N TRP A 197 -16.68 9.38 18.50
CA TRP A 197 -18.01 9.68 17.96
C TRP A 197 -19.09 8.72 18.44
N MET A 198 -18.75 7.44 18.70
CA MET A 198 -19.70 6.44 19.17
C MET A 198 -20.18 6.72 20.60
N SER A 199 -19.43 7.52 21.37
CA SER A 199 -19.77 7.90 22.74
C SER A 199 -20.66 9.16 22.80
N GLU A 200 -20.85 9.86 21.68
CA GLU A 200 -21.68 11.06 21.64
C GLU A 200 -23.16 10.72 21.87
N SER A 201 -23.91 11.68 22.43
CA SER A 201 -25.35 11.49 22.71
C SER A 201 -26.15 11.16 21.45
N ALA A 202 -25.76 11.72 20.31
CA ALA A 202 -26.32 11.46 19.00
C ALA A 202 -26.08 10.02 18.49
N ALA A 203 -25.06 9.32 19.02
CA ALA A 203 -24.68 7.95 18.65
C ALA A 203 -25.18 6.86 19.63
N ARG A 204 -26.11 7.21 20.55
CA ARG A 204 -26.58 6.30 21.61
C ARG A 204 -27.42 5.13 21.14
N LYS A 205 -28.09 5.23 19.98
CA LYS A 205 -28.99 4.18 19.50
C LYS A 205 -28.18 3.10 18.79
N ARG A 206 -28.10 1.92 19.40
CA ARG A 206 -27.26 0.80 18.95
C ARG A 206 -28.05 -0.50 18.79
N ASP A 207 -29.29 -0.41 18.34
CA ASP A 207 -30.21 -1.54 18.15
C ASP A 207 -30.16 -2.12 16.74
N GLY A 208 -29.28 -1.61 15.87
CA GLY A 208 -29.19 -2.01 14.47
C GLY A 208 -30.12 -1.27 13.52
N SER A 209 -30.96 -0.35 14.01
CA SER A 209 -31.71 0.55 13.12
C SER A 209 -30.79 1.56 12.45
N VAL A 210 -31.19 2.04 11.26
CA VAL A 210 -30.54 3.18 10.62
C VAL A 210 -30.96 4.44 11.35
N VAL A 211 -29.98 5.25 11.73
CA VAL A 211 -30.19 6.54 12.38
C VAL A 211 -29.71 7.61 11.42
N ALA A 212 -30.62 8.48 11.00
CA ALA A 212 -30.28 9.72 10.33
C ALA A 212 -30.14 10.83 11.37
N LEU A 213 -29.06 11.60 11.28
CA LEU A 213 -28.83 12.74 12.15
C LEU A 213 -29.40 14.01 11.50
N PRO A 214 -30.03 14.91 12.29
CA PRO A 214 -30.64 16.11 11.76
C PRO A 214 -29.62 17.04 11.10
N LEU A 215 -30.06 17.75 10.07
CA LEU A 215 -29.28 18.83 9.46
C LEU A 215 -29.24 20.03 10.42
N PRO A 216 -28.13 20.79 10.50
CA PRO A 216 -28.10 22.02 11.28
C PRO A 216 -29.17 22.98 10.75
N MET A 217 -30.14 23.31 11.60
CA MET A 217 -31.01 24.46 11.38
C MET A 217 -30.15 25.72 11.60
N LEU A 218 -30.41 26.78 10.83
CA LEU A 218 -29.87 28.16 10.88
C LEU A 218 -29.33 28.62 12.26
N PRO A 219 -28.38 29.59 12.31
CA PRO A 219 -27.33 29.68 13.33
C PRO A 219 -27.88 29.90 14.74
N VAL A 220 -28.14 28.80 15.42
CA VAL A 220 -28.35 28.76 16.86
C VAL A 220 -27.34 27.75 17.37
N ASP A 221 -26.40 28.21 18.20
CA ASP A 221 -25.41 27.40 18.93
C ASP A 221 -26.11 26.50 19.97
N MET A 222 -27.03 25.66 19.52
CA MET A 222 -27.48 24.49 20.25
C MET A 222 -26.84 23.28 19.58
N ASP A 223 -26.24 22.38 20.37
CA ASP A 223 -25.74 21.07 19.94
C ASP A 223 -26.88 20.24 19.33
N ALA A 224 -27.24 20.54 18.08
CA ALA A 224 -28.38 19.98 17.37
C ALA A 224 -28.09 18.56 16.85
N GLY A 225 -27.50 17.69 17.68
CA GLY A 225 -27.31 16.27 17.38
C GLY A 225 -26.41 15.95 16.19
N HIS A 226 -25.57 16.88 15.73
CA HIS A 226 -24.62 16.65 14.64
C HIS A 226 -23.26 16.22 15.19
N ILE A 227 -22.62 15.25 14.55
CA ILE A 227 -21.31 14.76 14.96
C ILE A 227 -20.26 15.21 13.94
N LYS A 228 -19.38 16.13 14.33
CA LYS A 228 -18.30 16.62 13.47
C LYS A 228 -17.14 15.63 13.44
N VAL A 229 -16.56 15.45 12.26
CA VAL A 229 -15.44 14.54 12.04
C VAL A 229 -14.34 15.27 11.28
N LYS A 230 -13.09 15.09 11.70
CA LYS A 230 -11.89 15.58 11.02
C LYS A 230 -11.20 14.46 10.27
N ALA A 231 -10.51 14.81 9.18
CA ALA A 231 -9.65 13.87 8.48
C ALA A 231 -8.64 13.25 9.47
N GLY A 232 -8.59 11.92 9.52
CA GLY A 232 -7.80 11.16 10.48
C GLY A 232 -8.52 10.79 11.78
N ASP A 233 -9.73 11.28 12.04
CA ASP A 233 -10.53 10.79 13.17
C ASP A 233 -10.94 9.33 12.95
N GLU A 234 -11.03 8.58 14.05
CA GLU A 234 -11.37 7.16 14.04
C GLU A 234 -12.87 6.99 13.77
N LEU A 235 -13.23 6.06 12.88
CA LEU A 235 -14.62 5.77 12.51
C LEU A 235 -15.08 4.39 12.98
N GLY A 236 -14.16 3.43 13.10
CA GLY A 236 -14.45 2.08 13.59
C GLY A 236 -13.37 1.11 13.12
N TYR A 237 -13.65 -0.19 13.09
CA TYR A 237 -12.69 -1.23 12.72
C TYR A 237 -13.26 -2.11 11.60
N MET A 238 -12.41 -2.86 10.89
CA MET A 238 -12.90 -3.82 9.90
C MET A 238 -13.75 -4.89 10.58
N GLY A 239 -14.95 -5.13 10.06
CA GLY A 239 -15.85 -6.15 10.56
C GLY A 239 -15.63 -7.50 9.87
N LEU A 240 -15.96 -8.56 10.60
CA LEU A 240 -16.04 -9.92 10.08
C LEU A 240 -17.15 -10.04 9.03
N HIS A 241 -16.87 -10.76 7.95
CA HIS A 241 -17.85 -11.18 6.97
C HIS A 241 -17.75 -12.68 6.64
N GLU A 242 -18.69 -13.39 7.24
CA GLU A 242 -19.14 -14.77 7.07
C GLU A 242 -19.77 -15.01 5.69
N TYR A 243 -19.27 -15.86 4.79
CA TYR A 243 -20.01 -16.19 3.56
C TYR A 243 -19.81 -17.61 3.07
N SER A 244 -20.77 -18.09 2.29
CA SER A 244 -20.65 -19.36 1.60
C SER A 244 -19.92 -19.19 0.27
N ASN A 245 -18.91 -20.02 0.03
CA ASN A 245 -18.09 -19.97 -1.18
C ASN A 245 -18.72 -20.73 -2.36
N ASP A 246 -19.65 -21.65 -2.10
CA ASP A 246 -20.22 -22.55 -3.09
C ASP A 246 -21.59 -23.09 -2.67
N VAL A 247 -22.25 -23.77 -3.60
CA VAL A 247 -23.53 -24.41 -3.35
C VAL A 247 -23.45 -25.50 -2.26
N ALA A 248 -22.27 -26.01 -1.90
CA ALA A 248 -22.09 -27.01 -0.84
C ALA A 248 -21.94 -26.39 0.56
N ALA A 249 -22.18 -25.09 0.72
CA ALA A 249 -22.06 -24.38 2.00
C ALA A 249 -20.64 -24.41 2.58
N THR A 250 -19.60 -24.36 1.74
CA THR A 250 -18.23 -24.18 2.24
C THR A 250 -18.07 -22.77 2.83
N LYS A 251 -17.79 -22.67 4.14
CA LYS A 251 -17.58 -21.40 4.83
C LYS A 251 -16.27 -20.74 4.42
N LYS A 252 -16.32 -19.46 4.08
CA LYS A 252 -15.17 -18.57 4.06
C LYS A 252 -15.43 -17.36 4.93
N GLU A 253 -14.36 -16.75 5.40
CA GLU A 253 -14.39 -15.54 6.20
C GLU A 253 -13.29 -14.57 5.77
N ASP A 254 -13.62 -13.29 5.79
CA ASP A 254 -12.66 -12.20 5.72
C ASP A 254 -13.04 -11.09 6.71
N ASN A 255 -12.06 -10.25 7.09
CA ASN A 255 -12.34 -8.98 7.75
C ASN A 255 -12.21 -7.90 6.69
N ARG A 256 -13.24 -7.08 6.54
CA ARG A 256 -13.29 -6.10 5.46
C ARG A 256 -14.03 -4.84 5.85
N ILE A 257 -13.83 -3.83 5.01
CA ILE A 257 -14.57 -2.58 4.99
C ILE A 257 -14.94 -2.30 3.53
N HIS A 258 -16.16 -1.83 3.30
CA HIS A 258 -16.54 -1.21 2.04
C HIS A 258 -16.46 0.30 2.19
N ILE A 259 -15.71 0.96 1.30
CA ILE A 259 -15.58 2.42 1.28
C ILE A 259 -16.05 2.91 -0.08
N GLU A 260 -16.97 3.85 -0.07
CA GLU A 260 -17.56 4.43 -1.27
C GLU A 260 -17.63 5.94 -1.13
N LEU A 261 -17.30 6.64 -2.22
CA LEU A 261 -17.53 8.08 -2.32
C LEU A 261 -18.59 8.31 -3.38
N PHE A 262 -19.60 9.11 -3.05
CA PHE A 262 -20.64 9.47 -3.98
C PHE A 262 -21.17 10.88 -3.76
N SER A 263 -21.89 11.42 -4.74
CA SER A 263 -22.62 12.68 -4.65
C SER A 263 -23.97 12.56 -5.35
N VAL A 264 -24.93 13.37 -4.91
CA VAL A 264 -26.23 13.47 -5.57
C VAL A 264 -26.13 14.37 -6.80
N ALA A 265 -25.55 15.56 -6.62
CA ALA A 265 -25.36 16.51 -7.69
C ALA A 265 -24.21 16.09 -8.61
N LYS A 266 -24.31 16.44 -9.89
CA LYS A 266 -23.19 16.28 -10.82
C LYS A 266 -21.98 17.06 -10.30
N PRO A 267 -20.76 16.48 -10.30
CA PRO A 267 -19.58 17.20 -9.84
C PRO A 267 -19.36 18.48 -10.67
N PRO A 268 -19.24 19.65 -10.02
CA PRO A 268 -19.01 20.91 -10.70
C PRO A 268 -17.57 20.99 -11.25
N ALA A 269 -17.35 21.94 -12.16
CA ALA A 269 -16.07 22.09 -12.85
C ALA A 269 -14.91 22.37 -11.88
N PHE A 270 -15.12 23.19 -10.85
CA PHE A 270 -14.09 23.49 -9.85
C PHE A 270 -13.66 22.24 -9.09
N PHE A 271 -14.63 21.38 -8.72
CA PHE A 271 -14.35 20.13 -8.02
C PHE A 271 -13.55 19.19 -8.92
N LEU A 272 -13.98 19.00 -10.17
CA LEU A 272 -13.24 18.18 -11.15
C LEU A 272 -11.81 18.69 -11.34
N LYS A 273 -11.60 20.01 -11.41
CA LYS A 273 -10.26 20.63 -11.47
C LYS A 273 -9.43 20.31 -10.22
N MET A 274 -10.04 20.35 -9.03
CA MET A 274 -9.38 20.06 -7.76
C MET A 274 -8.89 18.61 -7.65
N ILE A 275 -9.70 17.65 -8.11
CA ILE A 275 -9.36 16.22 -8.05
C ILE A 275 -8.63 15.71 -9.29
N SER A 276 -8.50 16.54 -10.33
CA SER A 276 -7.81 16.18 -11.57
C SER A 276 -6.31 15.94 -11.33
N PRO A 277 -5.70 14.95 -12.01
CA PRO A 277 -4.25 14.79 -11.99
C PRO A 277 -3.54 16.05 -12.48
N LYS A 278 -2.32 16.32 -11.98
CA LYS A 278 -1.49 17.49 -12.41
C LYS A 278 -1.21 17.58 -13.92
N ASN A 279 -1.48 16.52 -14.69
CA ASN A 279 -1.36 16.46 -16.15
C ASN A 279 -2.73 16.27 -16.83
N ALA A 280 -3.78 16.94 -16.34
CA ALA A 280 -5.17 16.76 -16.79
C ALA A 280 -5.31 16.80 -18.33
N ASP A 281 -4.57 17.68 -19.01
CA ASP A 281 -4.57 17.80 -20.49
C ASP A 281 -4.17 16.51 -21.22
N LYS A 282 -3.41 15.63 -20.57
CA LYS A 282 -2.95 14.35 -21.14
C LYS A 282 -3.75 13.15 -20.64
N SER A 283 -4.54 13.33 -19.59
CA SER A 283 -5.22 12.24 -18.89
C SER A 283 -6.41 12.80 -18.10
N PRO A 284 -7.45 13.28 -18.80
CA PRO A 284 -8.60 13.90 -18.16
C PRO A 284 -9.40 12.89 -17.36
N LEU A 285 -10.18 13.39 -16.40
CA LEU A 285 -11.24 12.62 -15.76
C LEU A 285 -12.32 12.28 -16.81
N ILE A 286 -12.84 11.07 -16.70
CA ILE A 286 -13.85 10.53 -17.60
C ILE A 286 -15.16 10.49 -16.83
N THR A 287 -16.19 11.16 -17.34
CA THR A 287 -17.54 11.09 -16.76
C THR A 287 -18.43 10.19 -17.63
N ILE A 288 -19.01 9.18 -17.01
CA ILE A 288 -19.91 8.22 -17.68
C ILE A 288 -21.26 8.31 -17.01
N ASP A 289 -22.30 8.60 -17.79
CA ASP A 289 -23.67 8.44 -17.35
C ASP A 289 -24.09 6.99 -17.62
N GLY A 290 -24.21 6.21 -16.54
CA GLY A 290 -24.66 4.82 -16.51
C GLY A 290 -26.01 4.66 -15.83
N SER A 291 -26.85 5.70 -15.79
CA SER A 291 -28.16 5.67 -15.12
C SER A 291 -29.12 4.59 -15.65
N GLY A 292 -28.91 4.12 -16.88
CA GLY A 292 -29.64 2.99 -17.49
C GLY A 292 -28.95 1.63 -17.31
N SER A 293 -27.91 1.54 -16.48
CA SER A 293 -27.20 0.29 -16.23
C SER A 293 -28.05 -0.65 -15.39
N ASP A 294 -28.09 -1.90 -15.82
CA ASP A 294 -28.74 -3.00 -15.13
C ASP A 294 -27.77 -3.74 -14.17
N GLY A 295 -26.53 -3.23 -14.05
CA GLY A 295 -25.45 -3.80 -13.26
C GLY A 295 -24.78 -5.05 -13.87
N ALA A 296 -25.42 -5.66 -14.88
CA ALA A 296 -24.92 -6.86 -15.52
C ALA A 296 -23.88 -6.56 -16.59
N LEU A 297 -22.76 -7.29 -16.57
CA LEU A 297 -21.72 -7.20 -17.59
C LEU A 297 -22.19 -7.80 -18.92
N LYS A 298 -22.94 -7.00 -19.70
CA LYS A 298 -23.44 -7.31 -21.05
C LYS A 298 -22.98 -6.22 -22.00
N LEU A 299 -22.71 -6.56 -23.26
CA LEU A 299 -22.34 -5.56 -24.28
C LEU A 299 -23.51 -4.68 -24.72
N SER A 300 -24.74 -5.15 -24.51
CA SER A 300 -25.95 -4.34 -24.69
C SER A 300 -26.15 -3.33 -23.56
N ASN A 301 -25.50 -3.50 -22.41
CA ASN A 301 -25.59 -2.53 -21.32
C ASN A 301 -24.83 -1.25 -21.73
N PRO A 302 -25.51 -0.09 -21.82
CA PRO A 302 -24.91 1.15 -22.29
C PRO A 302 -23.71 1.62 -21.45
N PHE A 303 -23.72 1.34 -20.14
CA PHE A 303 -22.62 1.69 -19.26
C PHE A 303 -21.33 0.94 -19.63
N PHE A 304 -21.40 -0.39 -19.75
CA PHE A 304 -20.22 -1.20 -20.08
C PHE A 304 -19.72 -0.94 -21.49
N LYS A 305 -20.63 -0.71 -22.45
CA LYS A 305 -20.27 -0.29 -23.80
C LYS A 305 -19.46 1.02 -23.78
N LYS A 306 -19.98 2.05 -23.11
CA LYS A 306 -19.30 3.35 -23.01
C LYS A 306 -17.98 3.24 -22.25
N LEU A 307 -17.91 2.43 -21.20
CA LEU A 307 -16.66 2.18 -20.48
C LEU A 307 -15.61 1.51 -21.36
N LEU A 308 -15.98 0.51 -22.16
CA LEU A 308 -15.08 -0.13 -23.13
C LEU A 308 -14.58 0.86 -24.18
N GLU A 309 -15.48 1.64 -24.77
CA GLU A 309 -15.14 2.68 -25.74
C GLU A 309 -14.13 3.68 -25.16
N GLU A 310 -14.37 4.19 -23.95
CA GLU A 310 -13.46 5.11 -23.25
C GLU A 310 -12.08 4.48 -22.95
N MET A 311 -12.05 3.22 -22.49
CA MET A 311 -10.78 2.52 -22.21
C MET A 311 -10.01 2.12 -23.48
N GLY A 312 -10.72 1.98 -24.61
CA GLY A 312 -10.19 1.57 -25.91
C GLY A 312 -9.72 2.71 -26.82
N LYS A 313 -9.97 3.98 -26.46
CA LYS A 313 -9.61 5.14 -27.29
C LYS A 313 -8.14 5.17 -27.73
N GLU A 314 -7.22 4.75 -26.85
CA GLU A 314 -5.80 4.70 -27.17
C GLU A 314 -5.41 3.50 -28.07
N ASP A 315 -6.17 2.41 -28.00
CA ASP A 315 -5.85 1.13 -28.64
C ASP A 315 -6.58 0.93 -29.99
N GLN A 316 -7.53 1.81 -30.35
CA GLN A 316 -8.41 1.68 -31.54
C GLN A 316 -9.06 0.29 -31.67
N THR A 317 -9.44 -0.31 -30.54
CA THR A 317 -9.99 -1.67 -30.50
C THR A 317 -11.44 -1.69 -30.96
N ASP A 318 -11.77 -2.62 -31.85
CA ASP A 318 -13.17 -2.93 -32.21
C ASP A 318 -13.76 -3.95 -31.23
N PHE A 319 -14.84 -3.54 -30.55
CA PHE A 319 -15.52 -4.35 -29.54
C PHE A 319 -16.75 -5.09 -30.08
N SER A 320 -17.07 -4.96 -31.37
CA SER A 320 -18.32 -5.49 -31.96
C SER A 320 -18.50 -7.01 -31.82
N ASN A 321 -17.38 -7.75 -31.77
CA ASN A 321 -17.36 -9.22 -31.66
C ASN A 321 -17.04 -9.72 -30.24
N PHE A 322 -16.87 -8.83 -29.26
CA PHE A 322 -16.54 -9.26 -27.90
C PHE A 322 -17.66 -10.12 -27.33
N GLN A 323 -17.31 -11.03 -26.44
CA GLN A 323 -18.25 -11.65 -25.51
C GLN A 323 -18.09 -11.00 -24.13
N PRO A 324 -19.06 -11.16 -23.20
CA PRO A 324 -18.93 -10.66 -21.83
C PRO A 324 -17.61 -11.02 -21.14
N ARG A 325 -17.07 -12.21 -21.43
CA ARG A 325 -15.77 -12.67 -20.93
C ARG A 325 -14.60 -11.84 -21.47
N ASP A 326 -14.61 -11.51 -22.76
CA ASP A 326 -13.54 -10.74 -23.40
C ASP A 326 -13.55 -9.29 -22.88
N ALA A 327 -14.74 -8.71 -22.76
CA ALA A 327 -14.95 -7.40 -22.14
C ALA A 327 -14.42 -7.37 -20.70
N LYS A 328 -14.72 -8.41 -19.90
CA LYS A 328 -14.20 -8.54 -18.54
C LYS A 328 -12.67 -8.51 -18.52
N ILE A 329 -12.03 -9.39 -19.30
CA ILE A 329 -10.55 -9.52 -19.32
C ILE A 329 -9.92 -8.21 -19.77
N TYR A 330 -10.48 -7.56 -20.79
CA TYR A 330 -9.99 -6.28 -21.29
C TYR A 330 -10.05 -5.19 -20.21
N LEU A 331 -11.21 -5.03 -19.57
CA LEU A 331 -11.40 -4.05 -18.50
C LEU A 331 -10.54 -4.34 -17.26
N GLU A 332 -10.37 -5.60 -16.87
CA GLU A 332 -9.48 -6.01 -15.77
C GLU A 332 -8.03 -5.58 -16.02
N ASN A 333 -7.53 -5.73 -17.26
CA ASN A 333 -6.19 -5.27 -17.64
C ASN A 333 -6.04 -3.73 -17.62
N LYS A 334 -7.17 -3.00 -17.68
CA LYS A 334 -7.21 -1.53 -17.63
C LYS A 334 -7.63 -0.98 -16.26
N ARG A 335 -7.82 -1.81 -15.23
CA ARG A 335 -8.33 -1.42 -13.91
C ARG A 335 -7.64 -0.20 -13.28
N LYS A 336 -6.34 -0.02 -13.50
CA LYS A 336 -5.59 1.16 -13.02
C LYS A 336 -6.11 2.50 -13.57
N HIS A 337 -6.81 2.49 -14.71
CA HIS A 337 -7.37 3.69 -15.32
C HIS A 337 -8.74 4.07 -14.72
N PHE A 338 -9.36 3.18 -13.94
CA PHE A 338 -10.65 3.45 -13.30
C PHE A 338 -10.57 4.54 -12.23
N GLU A 339 -9.37 4.82 -11.71
CA GLU A 339 -9.12 5.96 -10.81
C GLU A 339 -9.51 7.33 -11.42
N LYS A 340 -9.73 7.37 -12.74
CA LYS A 340 -10.09 8.58 -13.49
C LYS A 340 -11.56 8.61 -13.88
N VAL A 341 -12.29 7.54 -13.63
CA VAL A 341 -13.68 7.38 -14.09
C VAL A 341 -14.61 7.77 -12.95
N ILE A 342 -15.56 8.65 -13.26
CA ILE A 342 -16.65 9.07 -12.40
C ILE A 342 -17.94 8.63 -13.09
N VAL A 343 -18.75 7.83 -12.40
CA VAL A 343 -19.89 7.15 -13.02
C VAL A 343 -21.17 7.53 -12.31
N LYS A 344 -22.19 7.93 -13.06
CA LYS A 344 -23.56 8.00 -12.52
C LYS A 344 -24.23 6.63 -12.67
N HIS A 345 -24.67 5.99 -11.59
CA HIS A 345 -25.42 4.73 -11.67
C HIS A 345 -26.34 4.51 -10.46
N PRO A 346 -27.33 3.59 -10.57
CA PRO A 346 -28.21 3.26 -9.45
C PRO A 346 -27.41 2.75 -8.25
N SER A 347 -27.77 3.16 -7.04
CA SER A 347 -27.07 2.71 -5.83
C SER A 347 -27.49 1.30 -5.39
N ASP A 348 -26.51 0.42 -5.18
CA ASP A 348 -26.71 -0.96 -4.69
C ASP A 348 -27.27 -1.03 -3.26
N TRP A 349 -27.28 0.10 -2.55
CA TRP A 349 -27.72 0.20 -1.16
C TRP A 349 -29.20 0.56 -1.01
N TYR A 350 -29.94 0.64 -2.12
CA TYR A 350 -31.39 0.79 -2.16
C TYR A 350 -32.05 -0.55 -2.49
N THR A 351 -33.07 -0.96 -1.71
CA THR A 351 -33.64 -2.31 -1.76
C THR A 351 -34.16 -2.72 -3.14
N ASP A 352 -34.95 -1.89 -3.83
CA ASP A 352 -35.53 -2.31 -5.12
C ASP A 352 -34.46 -2.44 -6.22
N ILE A 353 -33.43 -1.58 -6.17
CA ILE A 353 -32.29 -1.63 -7.10
C ILE A 353 -31.47 -2.89 -6.84
N SER A 354 -31.14 -3.17 -5.58
CA SER A 354 -30.37 -4.34 -5.21
C SER A 354 -31.13 -5.62 -5.62
N HIS A 355 -32.43 -5.69 -5.36
CA HIS A 355 -33.29 -6.81 -5.79
C HIS A 355 -33.23 -7.05 -7.29
N ASN A 356 -33.39 -6.00 -8.09
CA ASN A 356 -33.35 -6.09 -9.54
C ASN A 356 -31.97 -6.57 -10.01
N MET A 357 -30.90 -5.97 -9.50
CA MET A 357 -29.53 -6.36 -9.83
C MET A 357 -29.25 -7.84 -9.50
N TYR A 358 -29.61 -8.30 -8.30
CA TYR A 358 -29.42 -9.70 -7.90
C TYR A 358 -30.26 -10.67 -8.74
N ALA A 359 -31.49 -10.30 -9.12
CA ALA A 359 -32.32 -11.12 -10.00
C ALA A 359 -31.67 -11.29 -11.39
N GLN A 360 -31.10 -10.22 -11.95
CA GLN A 360 -30.41 -10.32 -13.23
C GLN A 360 -29.09 -11.10 -13.15
N ILE A 361 -28.30 -10.89 -12.11
CA ILE A 361 -27.08 -11.67 -11.85
C ILE A 361 -27.44 -13.15 -11.73
N HIS A 362 -28.54 -13.47 -11.03
CA HIS A 362 -29.04 -14.82 -10.89
C HIS A 362 -29.36 -15.47 -12.24
N GLU A 363 -30.15 -14.81 -13.08
CA GLU A 363 -30.55 -15.32 -14.40
C GLU A 363 -29.34 -15.57 -15.30
N ILE A 364 -28.39 -14.63 -15.34
CA ILE A 364 -27.18 -14.74 -16.16
C ILE A 364 -26.28 -15.86 -15.64
N ALA A 365 -26.04 -15.91 -14.32
CA ALA A 365 -25.21 -16.95 -13.72
C ALA A 365 -25.82 -18.33 -13.96
N LEU A 366 -27.15 -18.47 -13.83
CA LEU A 366 -27.87 -19.70 -14.11
C LEU A 366 -27.68 -20.10 -15.57
N SER A 367 -27.94 -19.19 -16.52
CA SER A 367 -27.77 -19.47 -17.96
C SER A 367 -26.36 -19.94 -18.30
N VAL A 368 -25.33 -19.24 -17.79
CA VAL A 368 -23.93 -19.57 -18.08
C VAL A 368 -23.53 -20.92 -17.48
N MET A 369 -24.01 -21.23 -16.27
CA MET A 369 -23.74 -22.52 -15.63
C MET A 369 -24.51 -23.67 -16.30
N ASP A 370 -25.77 -23.45 -16.66
CA ASP A 370 -26.62 -24.43 -17.32
C ASP A 370 -26.03 -24.86 -18.68
N GLU A 371 -25.55 -23.89 -19.48
CA GLU A 371 -24.85 -24.14 -20.74
C GLU A 371 -23.52 -24.89 -20.52
N LYS A 372 -22.72 -24.45 -19.54
CA LYS A 372 -21.46 -25.12 -19.18
C LYS A 372 -21.70 -26.57 -18.77
N TYR A 373 -22.71 -26.86 -17.96
CA TYR A 373 -22.98 -28.22 -17.53
C TYR A 373 -23.59 -29.08 -18.62
N ALA A 374 -24.43 -28.52 -19.48
CA ALA A 374 -24.94 -29.20 -20.68
C ALA A 374 -23.79 -29.72 -21.56
N SER A 375 -22.68 -28.98 -21.67
CA SER A 375 -21.50 -29.39 -22.46
C SER A 375 -20.79 -30.65 -21.95
N SER A 376 -21.07 -31.06 -20.71
CA SER A 376 -20.51 -32.27 -20.09
C SER A 376 -21.38 -33.52 -20.32
N PHE A 377 -22.55 -33.38 -20.98
CA PHE A 377 -23.45 -34.48 -21.31
C PHE A 377 -23.33 -34.86 -22.80
N VAL A 378 -23.68 -36.11 -23.12
CA VAL A 378 -23.64 -36.64 -24.50
C VAL A 378 -24.63 -35.90 -25.41
N SER A 379 -25.81 -35.55 -24.90
CA SER A 379 -26.77 -34.72 -25.61
C SER A 379 -27.46 -33.70 -24.70
N HIS A 380 -27.85 -32.57 -25.28
CA HIS A 380 -28.60 -31.54 -24.56
C HIS A 380 -29.96 -32.06 -24.04
N LYS A 381 -30.59 -33.00 -24.77
CA LYS A 381 -31.87 -33.61 -24.37
C LYS A 381 -31.73 -34.46 -23.11
N GLU A 382 -30.65 -35.23 -22.97
CA GLU A 382 -30.37 -36.01 -21.76
C GLU A 382 -30.09 -35.11 -20.56
N TYR A 383 -29.34 -34.02 -20.76
CA TYR A 383 -29.11 -33.03 -19.71
C TYR A 383 -30.41 -32.41 -19.20
N GLN A 384 -31.29 -31.98 -20.12
CA GLN A 384 -32.59 -31.36 -19.81
C GLN A 384 -33.47 -32.23 -18.90
N ILE A 385 -33.51 -33.55 -19.14
CA ILE A 385 -34.32 -34.49 -18.34
C ILE A 385 -33.56 -35.06 -17.13
N SER A 386 -32.28 -34.74 -16.97
CA SER A 386 -31.45 -35.32 -15.92
C SER A 386 -31.91 -34.87 -14.51
N PRO A 387 -31.92 -35.79 -13.52
CA PRO A 387 -32.13 -35.40 -12.13
C PRO A 387 -31.10 -34.38 -11.64
N TRP A 388 -29.87 -34.46 -12.18
CA TRP A 388 -28.76 -33.58 -11.83
C TRP A 388 -29.04 -32.11 -12.18
N ARG A 389 -29.59 -31.82 -13.37
CA ARG A 389 -29.97 -30.45 -13.74
C ARG A 389 -31.01 -29.86 -12.78
N ARG A 390 -32.03 -30.65 -12.42
CA ARG A 390 -33.08 -30.22 -11.46
C ARG A 390 -32.48 -29.88 -10.10
N GLU A 391 -31.60 -30.73 -9.61
CA GLU A 391 -30.93 -30.53 -8.33
C GLU A 391 -30.02 -29.29 -8.35
N PHE A 392 -29.23 -29.12 -9.42
CA PHE A 392 -28.39 -27.94 -9.62
C PHE A 392 -29.21 -26.63 -9.61
N ILE A 393 -30.30 -26.55 -10.39
CA ILE A 393 -31.17 -25.37 -10.44
C ILE A 393 -31.73 -25.06 -9.05
N GLN A 394 -32.24 -26.08 -8.36
CA GLN A 394 -32.78 -25.92 -7.01
C GLN A 394 -31.72 -25.37 -6.03
N HIS A 395 -30.49 -25.89 -6.06
CA HIS A 395 -29.41 -25.40 -5.19
C HIS A 395 -28.99 -23.97 -5.53
N HIS A 396 -28.98 -23.60 -6.83
CA HIS A 396 -28.70 -22.24 -7.29
C HIS A 396 -29.79 -21.26 -6.83
N ASP A 397 -31.06 -21.65 -6.92
CA ASP A 397 -32.19 -20.84 -6.45
C ASP A 397 -32.10 -20.57 -4.95
N ILE A 398 -31.82 -21.60 -4.14
CA ILE A 398 -31.66 -21.45 -2.68
C ILE A 398 -30.49 -20.51 -2.36
N PHE A 399 -29.35 -20.69 -3.03
CA PHE A 399 -28.18 -19.81 -2.85
C PHE A 399 -28.50 -18.36 -3.21
N SER A 400 -29.15 -18.15 -4.35
CA SER A 400 -29.46 -16.81 -4.83
C SER A 400 -30.50 -16.09 -3.98
N GLN A 401 -31.52 -16.81 -3.50
CA GLN A 401 -32.50 -16.26 -2.56
C GLN A 401 -31.82 -15.88 -1.24
N HIS A 402 -30.89 -16.70 -0.76
CA HIS A 402 -30.10 -16.37 0.42
C HIS A 402 -29.30 -15.08 0.24
N GLU A 403 -28.56 -14.93 -0.87
CA GLU A 403 -27.77 -13.71 -1.13
C GLU A 403 -28.65 -12.48 -1.35
N LYS A 404 -29.81 -12.62 -2.00
CA LYS A 404 -30.81 -11.54 -2.13
C LYS A 404 -31.31 -11.06 -0.76
N LEU A 405 -31.68 -11.99 0.13
CA LEU A 405 -32.10 -11.65 1.49
C LEU A 405 -30.97 -11.00 2.31
N ARG A 406 -29.71 -11.34 2.05
CA ARG A 406 -28.57 -10.68 2.68
C ARG A 406 -28.37 -9.26 2.16
N ALA A 407 -28.53 -9.04 0.86
CA ALA A 407 -28.46 -7.72 0.25
C ALA A 407 -29.44 -6.75 0.93
N ASP A 408 -30.66 -7.20 1.24
CA ASP A 408 -31.66 -6.41 1.97
C ASP A 408 -31.20 -5.99 3.36
N LYS A 409 -30.43 -6.84 4.04
CA LYS A 409 -29.85 -6.50 5.34
C LYS A 409 -28.73 -5.47 5.21
N PHE A 410 -28.12 -5.33 4.04
CA PHE A 410 -27.10 -4.31 3.77
C PHE A 410 -27.70 -3.00 3.26
N SER A 411 -28.85 -3.02 2.59
CA SER A 411 -29.54 -1.81 2.13
C SER A 411 -29.94 -0.89 3.31
N TRP A 412 -29.89 0.41 3.05
CA TRP A 412 -30.13 1.45 4.06
C TRP A 412 -30.55 2.81 3.46
N LEU A 413 -30.39 3.02 2.15
CA LEU A 413 -30.65 4.31 1.52
C LEU A 413 -32.10 4.77 1.69
N GLN A 414 -33.04 3.82 1.62
CA GLN A 414 -34.47 4.09 1.83
C GLN A 414 -34.78 4.68 3.21
N ASP A 415 -33.98 4.35 4.23
CA ASP A 415 -34.20 4.79 5.60
C ASP A 415 -33.73 6.25 5.82
N VAL A 416 -32.96 6.80 4.89
CA VAL A 416 -32.39 8.16 4.97
C VAL A 416 -32.89 9.10 3.87
N GLN A 417 -33.75 8.64 2.96
CA GLN A 417 -34.22 9.40 1.79
C GLN A 417 -34.84 10.76 2.15
N ASN A 418 -35.50 10.87 3.30
CA ASN A 418 -36.10 12.13 3.75
C ASN A 418 -35.10 13.07 4.45
N HIS A 419 -33.88 12.61 4.73
CA HIS A 419 -32.83 13.36 5.42
C HIS A 419 -31.72 13.81 4.47
N ILE A 420 -31.37 12.95 3.52
CA ILE A 420 -30.45 13.24 2.43
C ILE A 420 -31.30 13.39 1.19
N GLN A 421 -31.19 14.53 0.49
CA GLN A 421 -31.96 14.80 -0.73
C GLN A 421 -31.50 13.86 -1.85
N LEU A 422 -31.98 12.62 -1.85
CA LEU A 422 -31.70 11.62 -2.87
C LEU A 422 -32.61 11.85 -4.10
N PRO A 423 -32.14 11.56 -5.31
CA PRO A 423 -32.98 11.64 -6.50
C PRO A 423 -33.97 10.46 -6.54
N ASP A 424 -35.14 10.65 -7.15
CA ASP A 424 -36.20 9.62 -7.22
C ASP A 424 -35.74 8.33 -7.91
N ASP A 425 -34.84 8.46 -8.89
CA ASP A 425 -34.27 7.34 -9.64
C ASP A 425 -33.09 6.66 -8.93
N MET A 426 -32.66 7.20 -7.78
CA MET A 426 -31.54 6.72 -6.97
C MET A 426 -30.21 6.61 -7.74
N ASN A 427 -30.08 7.35 -8.86
CA ASN A 427 -28.86 7.42 -9.64
C ASN A 427 -27.89 8.44 -9.03
N LEU A 428 -26.80 7.93 -8.45
CA LEU A 428 -25.79 8.75 -7.77
C LEU A 428 -24.51 8.80 -8.59
N TRP A 429 -23.72 9.86 -8.42
CA TRP A 429 -22.39 9.98 -9.00
C TRP A 429 -21.38 9.32 -8.07
N HIS A 430 -20.77 8.24 -8.53
CA HIS A 430 -19.78 7.45 -7.80
C HIS A 430 -18.37 7.79 -8.24
N TYR A 431 -17.47 7.82 -7.26
CA TYR A 431 -16.08 8.17 -7.45
C TYR A 431 -15.18 7.02 -6.98
N TRP A 432 -14.12 6.77 -7.75
CA TRP A 432 -13.04 5.93 -7.24
C TRP A 432 -12.41 6.62 -6.02
N PRO A 433 -12.13 5.91 -4.91
CA PRO A 433 -11.51 6.52 -3.73
C PRO A 433 -10.22 7.28 -4.09
N PHE A 434 -10.21 8.58 -3.79
CA PHE A 434 -9.09 9.46 -4.14
C PHE A 434 -7.90 9.19 -3.21
N LEU A 435 -6.96 8.36 -3.67
CA LEU A 435 -5.68 8.20 -2.96
C LEU A 435 -4.79 9.46 -3.11
N THR A 436 -5.09 10.31 -4.09
CA THR A 436 -4.25 11.44 -4.53
C THR A 436 -4.43 12.74 -3.75
N LEU A 437 -5.50 12.89 -2.96
CA LEU A 437 -5.77 14.12 -2.19
C LEU A 437 -5.00 14.22 -0.87
N LEU A 438 -4.28 13.16 -0.45
CA LEU A 438 -3.59 13.09 0.85
C LEU A 438 -2.06 12.97 0.79
N VAL A 439 -1.43 13.22 -0.38
CA VAL A 439 0.03 13.18 -0.48
C VAL A 439 0.60 14.59 -0.59
N ASP A 440 0.67 15.29 0.55
CA ASP A 440 1.63 16.37 0.79
C ASP A 440 3.06 15.82 0.97
N GLY A 441 3.44 14.90 0.09
CA GLY A 441 4.74 14.25 -0.01
C GLY A 441 5.08 14.10 -1.48
N CYS A 442 6.33 14.35 -1.87
CA CYS A 442 6.72 14.51 -3.27
C CYS A 442 6.09 13.47 -4.23
N GLY A 443 5.27 13.94 -5.17
CA GLY A 443 4.64 13.13 -6.21
C GLY A 443 5.57 12.77 -7.37
N CYS A 444 6.58 11.93 -7.15
CA CYS A 444 7.35 11.30 -8.23
C CYS A 444 6.58 10.16 -8.88
N ILE A 445 5.73 10.52 -9.83
CA ILE A 445 5.09 9.53 -10.71
C ILE A 445 6.11 9.06 -11.74
N LEU A 446 6.55 7.79 -11.62
CA LEU A 446 7.36 7.16 -12.67
C LEU A 446 6.47 6.84 -13.88
N THR A 447 6.64 7.59 -14.96
CA THR A 447 5.95 7.35 -16.25
C THR A 447 6.81 6.55 -17.22
N ARG A 448 6.22 5.93 -18.26
CA ARG A 448 7.00 5.31 -19.36
C ARG A 448 8.00 6.27 -19.97
N LYS A 449 7.60 7.53 -20.18
CA LYS A 449 8.46 8.60 -20.71
C LYS A 449 9.64 8.89 -19.77
N SER A 450 9.37 8.98 -18.47
CA SER A 450 10.43 9.17 -17.47
C SER A 450 11.37 7.97 -17.43
N LEU A 451 10.85 6.74 -17.50
CA LEU A 451 11.69 5.53 -17.51
C LEU A 451 12.56 5.45 -18.78
N ASN A 452 12.06 5.84 -19.94
CA ASN A 452 12.84 5.97 -21.19
C ASN A 452 14.00 6.98 -21.06
N LYS A 453 13.77 8.10 -20.38
CA LYS A 453 14.82 9.11 -20.15
C LYS A 453 15.88 8.64 -19.15
N ILE A 454 15.51 7.79 -18.21
CA ILE A 454 16.42 7.23 -17.22
C ILE A 454 17.23 6.09 -17.86
N ALA A 455 16.55 5.04 -18.34
CA ALA A 455 17.15 3.85 -18.94
C ALA A 455 17.35 4.04 -20.45
N VAL A 456 18.22 5.00 -20.83
CA VAL A 456 18.37 5.46 -22.22
C VAL A 456 18.80 4.39 -23.23
N PHE A 457 19.28 3.22 -22.77
CA PHE A 457 19.65 2.10 -23.63
C PHE A 457 18.58 1.00 -23.72
N ALA A 458 17.48 1.13 -22.97
CA ALA A 458 16.34 0.23 -23.08
C ALA A 458 15.54 0.56 -24.35
N SER A 459 15.14 -0.45 -25.10
CA SER A 459 14.18 -0.26 -26.19
C SER A 459 12.78 0.00 -25.63
N SER A 460 11.94 0.74 -26.36
CA SER A 460 10.53 0.96 -25.98
C SER A 460 9.81 -0.38 -25.71
N LYS A 461 10.08 -1.41 -26.52
CA LYS A 461 9.53 -2.76 -26.32
C LYS A 461 9.90 -3.38 -24.98
N ASN A 462 11.15 -3.22 -24.54
CA ASN A 462 11.58 -3.74 -23.23
C ASN A 462 10.97 -2.93 -22.09
N ILE A 463 10.86 -1.61 -22.27
CA ILE A 463 10.20 -0.72 -21.31
C ILE A 463 8.73 -1.14 -21.15
N ASP A 464 7.99 -1.30 -22.24
CA ASP A 464 6.59 -1.72 -22.21
C ASP A 464 6.41 -3.11 -21.60
N ARG A 465 7.29 -4.06 -21.92
CA ARG A 465 7.27 -5.41 -21.33
C ARG A 465 7.37 -5.40 -19.80
N HIS A 466 8.14 -4.48 -19.23
CA HIS A 466 8.45 -4.48 -17.80
C HIS A 466 7.71 -3.41 -17.00
N TYR A 467 7.15 -2.39 -17.65
CA TYR A 467 6.63 -1.20 -16.97
C TYR A 467 5.53 -1.51 -15.96
N ASP A 468 4.48 -2.24 -16.34
CA ASP A 468 3.34 -2.47 -15.44
C ASP A 468 3.71 -3.37 -14.25
N SER A 469 4.57 -4.37 -14.47
CA SER A 469 5.09 -5.21 -13.39
C SER A 469 6.08 -4.46 -12.49
N LEU A 470 6.85 -3.52 -13.02
CA LEU A 470 7.75 -2.66 -12.26
C LEU A 470 6.98 -1.68 -11.35
N ILE A 471 5.96 -1.01 -11.87
CA ILE A 471 5.13 -0.06 -11.09
C ILE A 471 4.39 -0.77 -9.95
N SER A 472 3.77 -1.92 -10.23
CA SER A 472 3.12 -2.73 -9.20
C SER A 472 4.11 -3.23 -8.16
N THR A 473 5.28 -3.71 -8.58
CA THR A 473 6.37 -4.10 -7.67
C THR A 473 6.78 -2.93 -6.76
N MET A 474 7.04 -1.75 -7.32
CA MET A 474 7.46 -0.61 -6.50
C MET A 474 6.42 -0.23 -5.44
N ARG A 475 5.12 -0.35 -5.77
CA ARG A 475 4.03 -0.14 -4.82
C ARG A 475 4.01 -1.19 -3.72
N ASP A 476 3.98 -2.47 -4.10
CA ASP A 476 3.83 -3.59 -3.18
C ASP A 476 4.99 -3.71 -2.18
N PHE A 477 6.17 -3.24 -2.56
CA PHE A 477 7.39 -3.31 -1.75
C PHE A 477 7.80 -1.97 -1.12
N GLU A 478 6.88 -1.00 -1.07
CA GLU A 478 7.07 0.33 -0.47
C GLU A 478 8.25 1.13 -1.05
N ILE A 479 8.55 0.95 -2.33
CA ILE A 479 9.51 1.74 -3.10
C ILE A 479 8.77 2.97 -3.65
N ASN A 480 8.24 3.76 -2.73
CA ASN A 480 7.22 4.79 -2.97
C ASN A 480 7.70 6.22 -2.76
N THR A 481 8.95 6.42 -2.32
CA THR A 481 9.62 7.73 -2.34
C THR A 481 10.49 7.88 -3.58
N CYS A 482 10.74 9.12 -3.98
CA CYS A 482 11.50 9.42 -5.21
C CYS A 482 12.96 9.00 -5.10
N LEU A 483 13.47 9.03 -3.87
CA LEU A 483 14.80 8.57 -3.54
C LEU A 483 14.88 7.03 -3.58
N ARG A 484 13.92 6.33 -2.94
CA ARG A 484 13.81 4.86 -3.03
C ARG A 484 13.70 4.41 -4.49
N ALA A 485 12.80 5.03 -5.25
CA ALA A 485 12.61 4.75 -6.66
C ALA A 485 13.90 4.95 -7.46
N SER A 486 14.59 6.08 -7.26
CA SER A 486 15.82 6.39 -8.00
C SER A 486 16.93 5.39 -7.72
N HIS A 487 17.14 5.02 -6.45
CA HIS A 487 18.13 4.00 -6.09
C HIS A 487 17.77 2.62 -6.61
N PHE A 488 16.50 2.22 -6.47
CA PHE A 488 16.04 0.92 -6.96
C PHE A 488 16.21 0.80 -8.48
N LEU A 489 15.75 1.80 -9.24
CA LEU A 489 15.89 1.87 -10.69
C LEU A 489 17.36 1.78 -11.12
N ALA A 490 18.25 2.55 -10.47
CA ALA A 490 19.67 2.54 -10.79
C ALA A 490 20.29 1.14 -10.71
N GLN A 491 19.90 0.36 -9.70
CA GLN A 491 20.42 -0.98 -9.48
C GLN A 491 19.86 -1.95 -10.52
N ILE A 492 18.54 -1.98 -10.73
CA ILE A 492 17.94 -2.94 -11.68
C ILE A 492 18.28 -2.62 -13.14
N ILE A 493 18.46 -1.34 -13.50
CA ILE A 493 18.92 -0.95 -14.84
C ILE A 493 20.31 -1.51 -15.09
N HIS A 494 21.21 -1.46 -14.10
CA HIS A 494 22.53 -2.06 -14.22
C HIS A 494 22.46 -3.59 -14.33
N GLU A 495 21.77 -4.26 -13.39
CA GLU A 495 21.72 -5.73 -13.32
C GLU A 495 21.07 -6.38 -14.55
N SER A 496 20.09 -5.71 -15.15
CA SER A 496 19.36 -6.22 -16.32
C SER A 496 19.94 -5.75 -17.67
N GLY A 497 21.03 -4.97 -17.65
CA GLY A 497 21.56 -4.34 -18.87
C GLY A 497 20.53 -3.45 -19.56
N SER A 498 19.93 -2.52 -18.80
CA SER A 498 18.83 -1.64 -19.23
C SER A 498 17.59 -2.41 -19.70
N PHE A 499 17.10 -3.33 -18.84
CA PHE A 499 15.91 -4.15 -19.08
C PHE A 499 16.01 -5.07 -20.30
N LYS A 500 17.22 -5.32 -20.80
CA LYS A 500 17.47 -6.19 -21.95
C LYS A 500 17.52 -7.67 -21.56
N TYR A 501 18.06 -7.95 -20.38
CA TYR A 501 18.32 -9.31 -19.91
C TYR A 501 17.57 -9.56 -18.61
N THR A 502 16.72 -10.58 -18.62
CA THR A 502 16.05 -11.12 -17.43
C THR A 502 16.59 -12.48 -17.03
N GLU A 503 17.66 -12.92 -17.69
CA GLU A 503 18.42 -14.12 -17.35
C GLU A 503 19.88 -13.95 -17.74
N GLU A 504 20.75 -14.64 -17.00
CA GLU A 504 22.18 -14.66 -17.26
C GLU A 504 22.47 -15.24 -18.65
N SER A 505 23.20 -14.47 -19.46
CA SER A 505 23.58 -14.81 -20.84
C SER A 505 24.92 -15.55 -20.88
N GLY A 506 25.08 -16.49 -21.81
CA GLY A 506 26.32 -17.27 -21.97
C GLY A 506 26.52 -18.38 -20.94
N VAL A 507 25.50 -18.69 -20.14
CA VAL A 507 25.54 -19.72 -19.09
C VAL A 507 24.43 -20.75 -19.32
N SER A 508 24.80 -22.04 -19.28
CA SER A 508 23.86 -23.17 -19.47
C SER A 508 22.72 -23.18 -18.45
N ASN A 509 21.55 -23.67 -18.85
CA ASN A 509 20.42 -23.90 -17.95
C ASN A 509 20.67 -24.95 -16.86
N SER A 510 21.77 -25.71 -16.93
CA SER A 510 22.22 -26.62 -15.87
C SER A 510 23.20 -25.97 -14.87
N ALA A 511 23.72 -24.78 -15.17
CA ALA A 511 24.68 -24.09 -14.30
C ALA A 511 24.08 -23.80 -12.92
N TYR A 512 24.94 -23.83 -11.89
CA TYR A 512 24.54 -23.64 -10.49
C TYR A 512 23.41 -24.61 -10.05
N GLY A 513 23.39 -25.84 -10.57
CA GLY A 513 22.31 -26.81 -10.31
C GLY A 513 20.96 -26.43 -10.96
N GLY A 514 21.00 -25.59 -11.99
CA GLY A 514 19.83 -25.03 -12.69
C GLY A 514 19.35 -23.67 -12.18
N PHE A 515 20.04 -23.11 -11.19
CA PHE A 515 19.66 -21.86 -10.51
C PHE A 515 20.55 -20.69 -10.90
N LYS A 516 20.76 -20.49 -12.22
CA LYS A 516 21.45 -19.32 -12.80
C LYS A 516 20.72 -18.00 -12.49
N GLY A 517 21.37 -16.87 -12.73
CA GLY A 517 20.75 -15.55 -12.55
C GLY A 517 19.49 -15.39 -13.38
N ARG A 518 18.38 -14.98 -12.76
CA ARG A 518 17.11 -14.61 -13.42
C ARG A 518 16.41 -13.45 -12.70
N GLY A 519 15.54 -12.76 -13.43
CA GLY A 519 14.84 -11.55 -12.98
C GLY A 519 15.67 -10.28 -13.15
N LEU A 520 15.06 -9.12 -12.90
CA LEU A 520 15.69 -7.81 -13.13
C LEU A 520 16.86 -7.52 -12.18
N ILE A 521 16.92 -8.19 -11.02
CA ILE A 521 18.04 -8.10 -10.06
C ILE A 521 18.96 -9.34 -10.08
N GLN A 522 18.70 -10.29 -10.99
CA GLN A 522 19.51 -11.51 -11.17
C GLN A 522 19.63 -12.39 -9.90
N ILE A 523 18.50 -12.78 -9.29
CA ILE A 523 18.56 -13.72 -8.17
C ILE A 523 19.13 -15.08 -8.63
N THR A 524 20.05 -15.63 -7.84
CA THR A 524 20.90 -16.78 -8.20
C THR A 524 20.98 -17.76 -7.02
N LEU A 525 21.29 -19.03 -7.30
CA LEU A 525 21.38 -20.15 -6.33
C LEU A 525 20.03 -20.65 -5.79
N LYS A 526 19.97 -21.95 -5.50
CA LYS A 526 18.75 -22.66 -5.07
C LYS A 526 18.07 -22.04 -3.85
N ASP A 527 18.83 -21.60 -2.86
CA ASP A 527 18.31 -21.04 -1.61
C ASP A 527 17.52 -19.74 -1.85
N ASN A 528 17.99 -18.86 -2.75
CA ASN A 528 17.27 -17.63 -3.06
C ASN A 528 15.99 -17.90 -3.86
N TYR A 529 16.03 -18.83 -4.82
CA TYR A 529 14.83 -19.28 -5.54
C TYR A 529 13.78 -19.88 -4.60
N TYR A 530 14.22 -20.69 -3.64
CA TYR A 530 13.34 -21.28 -2.64
C TYR A 530 12.70 -20.22 -1.72
N LYS A 531 13.51 -19.29 -1.19
CA LYS A 531 13.01 -18.21 -0.32
C LYS A 531 12.03 -17.30 -1.04
N TYR A 532 12.33 -16.92 -2.28
CA TYR A 532 11.42 -16.14 -3.10
C TYR A 532 10.13 -16.91 -3.43
N GLY A 533 10.25 -18.18 -3.84
CA GLY A 533 9.08 -19.02 -4.12
C GLY A 533 8.17 -19.22 -2.92
N LYS A 534 8.73 -19.36 -1.71
CA LYS A 534 7.97 -19.41 -0.46
C LYS A 534 7.23 -18.09 -0.19
N TYR A 535 7.89 -16.95 -0.44
CA TYR A 535 7.26 -15.63 -0.27
C TYR A 535 6.10 -15.43 -1.25
N GLU A 536 6.33 -15.75 -2.53
CA GLU A 536 5.37 -15.57 -3.62
C GLU A 536 4.33 -16.71 -3.70
N ASN A 537 4.40 -17.69 -2.79
CA ASN A 537 3.62 -18.92 -2.81
C ASN A 537 3.58 -19.59 -4.20
N THR A 538 4.74 -19.62 -4.87
CA THR A 538 4.88 -20.10 -6.25
C THR A 538 6.12 -20.99 -6.38
N ASP A 539 5.99 -22.10 -7.09
CA ASP A 539 7.10 -23.02 -7.33
C ASP A 539 8.05 -22.50 -8.42
N PHE A 540 9.30 -22.24 -8.03
CA PHE A 540 10.42 -21.89 -8.91
C PHE A 540 11.57 -22.90 -8.87
N ILE A 541 11.40 -24.07 -8.25
CA ILE A 541 12.51 -24.99 -7.97
C ILE A 541 12.40 -26.37 -8.62
N SER A 542 11.19 -26.88 -8.82
CA SER A 542 10.99 -28.31 -9.16
C SER A 542 11.42 -28.67 -10.57
N THR A 543 11.06 -27.85 -11.57
CA THR A 543 11.31 -28.09 -12.99
C THR A 543 12.04 -26.91 -13.64
N LEU A 544 12.62 -27.14 -14.82
CA LEU A 544 13.24 -26.05 -15.60
C LEU A 544 12.21 -24.97 -15.98
N ASN A 545 11.01 -25.38 -16.41
CA ASN A 545 9.94 -24.44 -16.75
C ASN A 545 9.54 -23.58 -15.55
N ASN A 546 9.47 -24.17 -14.35
CA ASN A 546 9.21 -23.41 -13.12
C ASN A 546 10.32 -22.40 -12.80
N LYS A 547 11.59 -22.77 -12.99
CA LYS A 547 12.73 -21.84 -12.83
C LYS A 547 12.67 -20.68 -13.84
N ILE A 548 12.29 -20.95 -15.08
CA ILE A 548 12.23 -19.95 -16.17
C ILE A 548 11.13 -18.91 -15.94
N LYS A 549 10.04 -19.23 -15.22
CA LYS A 549 9.00 -18.24 -14.86
C LYS A 549 9.59 -16.96 -14.25
N LEU A 550 10.65 -17.10 -13.46
CA LEU A 550 11.35 -16.00 -12.81
C LEU A 550 11.94 -14.97 -13.80
N ALA A 551 12.26 -15.38 -15.03
CA ALA A 551 12.77 -14.50 -16.07
C ALA A 551 11.65 -13.70 -16.79
N ASN A 552 10.38 -13.95 -16.47
CA ASN A 552 9.23 -13.33 -17.14
C ASN A 552 8.43 -12.43 -16.18
N PRO A 553 7.83 -11.34 -16.68
CA PRO A 553 6.83 -10.60 -15.92
C PRO A 553 5.66 -11.52 -15.47
N PRO A 554 5.08 -11.30 -14.28
CA PRO A 554 5.44 -10.25 -13.33
C PRO A 554 6.67 -10.60 -12.47
N TYR A 555 7.07 -11.87 -12.41
CA TYR A 555 8.07 -12.38 -11.47
C TYR A 555 9.48 -11.79 -11.67
N SER A 556 9.83 -11.38 -12.88
CA SER A 556 11.13 -10.75 -13.14
C SER A 556 11.28 -9.40 -12.42
N ALA A 557 10.20 -8.62 -12.29
CA ALA A 557 10.19 -7.39 -11.50
C ALA A 557 9.94 -7.66 -10.02
N ARG A 558 8.96 -8.53 -9.70
CA ARG A 558 8.58 -8.83 -8.31
C ARG A 558 9.72 -9.43 -7.49
N SER A 559 10.55 -10.28 -8.08
CA SER A 559 11.75 -10.82 -7.43
C SER A 559 12.77 -9.73 -7.08
N ALA A 560 12.85 -8.65 -7.88
CA ALA A 560 13.69 -7.51 -7.58
C ALA A 560 13.16 -6.70 -6.37
N GLY A 561 11.85 -6.44 -6.33
CA GLY A 561 11.23 -5.78 -5.17
C GLY A 561 11.33 -6.60 -3.88
N TRP A 562 11.10 -7.92 -3.97
CA TRP A 562 11.28 -8.84 -2.84
C TRP A 562 12.72 -8.83 -2.33
N TYR A 563 13.70 -8.95 -3.23
CA TYR A 563 15.09 -8.95 -2.82
C TYR A 563 15.43 -7.63 -2.13
N TRP A 564 15.04 -6.51 -2.75
CA TRP A 564 15.30 -5.16 -2.26
C TRP A 564 14.69 -4.90 -0.87
N SER A 565 13.38 -5.10 -0.71
CA SER A 565 12.67 -4.70 0.52
C SER A 565 12.68 -5.77 1.61
N ILE A 566 12.60 -7.04 1.24
CA ILE A 566 12.42 -8.13 2.22
C ILE A 566 13.75 -8.82 2.54
N GLN A 567 14.46 -9.27 1.50
CA GLN A 567 15.67 -10.08 1.69
C GLN A 567 16.87 -9.23 2.13
N ALA A 568 17.08 -8.07 1.50
CA ALA A 568 18.21 -7.18 1.76
C ALA A 568 17.84 -5.95 2.60
N LYS A 569 16.53 -5.63 2.75
CA LYS A 569 16.00 -4.54 3.58
C LYS A 569 16.63 -3.18 3.27
N LEU A 570 16.52 -2.75 2.01
CA LEU A 570 17.26 -1.62 1.46
C LEU A 570 16.51 -0.27 1.45
N ASN A 571 15.20 -0.25 1.74
CA ASN A 571 14.39 0.98 1.70
C ASN A 571 14.95 2.10 2.58
N SER A 572 15.24 1.84 3.86
CA SER A 572 15.79 2.85 4.77
C SER A 572 17.20 3.32 4.36
N HIS A 573 17.98 2.47 3.69
CA HIS A 573 19.28 2.86 3.15
C HIS A 573 19.15 3.78 1.95
N ALA A 574 18.14 3.56 1.11
CA ALA A 574 17.81 4.49 0.05
C ALA A 574 17.27 5.82 0.58
N ASP A 575 16.45 5.82 1.64
CA ASP A 575 15.99 7.06 2.28
C ASP A 575 17.13 7.89 2.87
N ASN A 576 18.18 7.21 3.35
CA ASN A 576 19.42 7.83 3.81
C ASN A 576 20.40 8.18 2.69
N ASN A 577 20.00 7.98 1.42
CA ASN A 577 20.83 8.20 0.24
C ASN A 577 22.16 7.42 0.25
N ASP A 578 22.21 6.23 0.86
CA ASP A 578 23.44 5.44 1.03
C ASP A 578 23.75 4.56 -0.20
N PHE A 579 24.06 5.21 -1.32
CA PHE A 579 24.35 4.54 -2.60
C PHE A 579 25.45 3.47 -2.51
N ILE A 580 26.49 3.75 -1.73
CA ILE A 580 27.65 2.87 -1.57
C ILE A 580 27.23 1.56 -0.92
N TYR A 581 26.46 1.63 0.18
CA TYR A 581 25.99 0.42 0.87
C TYR A 581 24.96 -0.34 0.05
N LEU A 582 24.09 0.35 -0.69
CA LEU A 582 23.13 -0.27 -1.59
C LEU A 582 23.84 -1.09 -2.68
N THR A 583 24.85 -0.51 -3.33
CA THR A 583 25.67 -1.20 -4.33
C THR A 583 26.40 -2.40 -3.75
N TYR A 584 27.02 -2.23 -2.57
CA TYR A 584 27.68 -3.33 -1.87
C TYR A 584 26.72 -4.46 -1.50
N SER A 585 25.52 -4.14 -1.01
CA SER A 585 24.54 -5.13 -0.56
C SER A 585 24.01 -5.98 -1.71
N ILE A 586 23.81 -5.38 -2.88
CA ILE A 586 23.27 -6.07 -4.06
C ILE A 586 24.36 -6.90 -4.75
N ASN A 587 25.54 -6.32 -4.99
CA ASN A 587 26.60 -6.99 -5.74
C ASN A 587 27.54 -7.84 -4.87
N GLY A 588 27.58 -7.59 -3.55
CA GLY A 588 28.57 -8.14 -2.64
C GLY A 588 29.97 -7.49 -2.74
N GLY A 589 30.09 -6.44 -3.55
CA GLY A 589 31.30 -5.69 -3.89
C GLY A 589 30.94 -4.42 -4.68
N TYR A 590 31.88 -3.85 -5.44
CA TYR A 590 31.66 -2.58 -6.16
C TYR A 590 31.77 -2.74 -7.69
N ASN A 591 31.44 -3.93 -8.21
CA ASN A 591 31.35 -4.11 -9.66
C ASN A 591 30.21 -3.25 -10.22
N GLY A 592 30.50 -2.53 -11.31
CA GLY A 592 29.52 -1.66 -11.94
C GLY A 592 29.17 -0.39 -11.16
N TYR A 593 29.89 -0.05 -10.09
CA TYR A 593 29.61 1.12 -9.25
C TYR A 593 29.38 2.40 -10.05
N ASN A 594 30.29 2.74 -10.98
CA ASN A 594 30.18 3.94 -11.80
C ASN A 594 28.95 3.93 -12.73
N ASP A 595 28.58 2.76 -13.25
CA ASP A 595 27.41 2.63 -14.13
C ASP A 595 26.11 2.76 -13.34
N ARG A 596 26.03 2.13 -12.16
CA ARG A 596 24.91 2.32 -11.22
C ARG A 596 24.79 3.80 -10.80
N LEU A 597 25.91 4.48 -10.54
CA LEU A 597 25.93 5.90 -10.19
C LEU A 597 25.37 6.77 -11.33
N LYS A 598 25.76 6.48 -12.57
CA LYS A 598 25.21 7.14 -13.75
C LYS A 598 23.68 7.00 -13.83
N TRP A 599 23.14 5.80 -13.61
CA TRP A 599 21.69 5.58 -13.62
C TRP A 599 20.98 6.26 -12.45
N LEU A 600 21.61 6.32 -11.29
CA LEU A 600 21.10 7.02 -10.13
C LEU A 600 21.00 8.52 -10.38
N VAL A 601 22.05 9.15 -10.89
CA VAL A 601 22.05 10.58 -11.24
C VAL A 601 20.90 10.91 -12.20
N LYS A 602 20.74 10.12 -13.28
CA LYS A 602 19.62 10.28 -14.22
C LYS A 602 18.26 10.12 -13.57
N SER A 603 18.12 9.15 -12.66
CA SER A 603 16.87 8.91 -11.95
C SER A 603 16.52 10.07 -11.01
N LEU A 604 17.52 10.59 -10.27
CA LEU A 604 17.35 11.74 -9.39
C LEU A 604 16.99 13.00 -10.19
N GLU A 605 17.63 13.24 -11.33
CA GLU A 605 17.31 14.35 -12.22
C GLU A 605 15.87 14.25 -12.76
N GLU A 606 15.41 13.07 -13.19
CA GLU A 606 14.08 12.94 -13.79
C GLU A 606 12.94 12.86 -12.76
N LEU A 607 13.18 12.26 -11.59
CA LEU A 607 12.15 12.00 -10.58
C LEU A 607 12.25 12.91 -9.36
N TYR A 608 13.45 13.11 -8.81
CA TYR A 608 13.67 13.80 -7.54
C TYR A 608 13.76 15.32 -7.70
N SER A 609 14.30 15.83 -8.81
CA SER A 609 14.43 17.29 -9.06
C SER A 609 13.08 18.03 -9.09
N LYS A 610 11.99 17.29 -9.34
CA LYS A 610 10.61 17.77 -9.37
C LYS A 610 9.97 17.81 -7.97
N CYS A 611 10.68 17.37 -6.93
CA CYS A 611 10.23 17.43 -5.55
C CYS A 611 10.41 18.81 -4.94
N PRO A 612 9.43 19.30 -4.15
CA PRO A 612 9.54 20.58 -3.45
C PRO A 612 10.58 20.59 -2.30
N SER A 613 11.16 19.44 -1.93
CA SER A 613 12.18 19.34 -0.88
C SER A 613 13.59 19.67 -1.39
N ASN A 614 14.22 20.70 -0.81
CA ASN A 614 15.53 21.21 -1.21
C ASN A 614 16.76 20.42 -0.71
N GLU A 615 16.61 19.33 0.06
CA GLU A 615 17.73 18.88 0.91
C GLU A 615 18.66 17.80 0.38
N ILE A 616 18.44 17.14 -0.77
CA ILE A 616 19.46 16.20 -1.29
C ILE A 616 19.54 16.26 -2.82
N LYS A 617 20.54 16.99 -3.34
CA LYS A 617 21.01 16.94 -4.74
C LYS A 617 22.48 16.49 -4.85
N SER A 618 23.06 15.97 -3.77
CA SER A 618 24.45 15.48 -3.84
C SER A 618 24.46 14.05 -4.36
N ALA A 619 24.98 13.87 -5.58
CA ALA A 619 25.45 12.57 -6.07
C ALA A 619 26.94 12.34 -5.71
N ASP A 620 27.50 13.17 -4.82
CA ASP A 620 28.80 12.97 -4.23
C ASP A 620 28.65 12.14 -2.95
N TYR A 621 28.94 10.84 -3.09
CA TYR A 621 28.80 9.86 -2.02
C TYR A 621 30.16 9.62 -1.34
N LYS A 622 30.24 10.00 -0.07
CA LYS A 622 31.44 9.80 0.75
C LYS A 622 31.42 8.44 1.42
N PHE A 623 32.57 7.77 1.44
CA PHE A 623 32.64 6.40 1.95
C PHE A 623 32.38 6.35 3.45
N GLU A 624 32.86 7.33 4.20
CA GLU A 624 32.72 7.47 5.65
C GLU A 624 31.28 7.73 6.13
N GLU A 625 30.42 8.26 5.26
CA GLU A 625 28.99 8.48 5.53
C GLU A 625 28.16 7.21 5.27
N SER A 626 28.72 6.23 4.56
CA SER A 626 28.04 4.98 4.22
C SER A 626 28.11 3.96 5.37
N LYS A 627 27.05 3.18 5.55
CA LYS A 627 27.06 1.99 6.42
C LYS A 627 28.15 0.99 6.01
N ALA A 628 28.53 0.95 4.73
CA ALA A 628 29.63 0.13 4.23
C ALA A 628 30.97 0.45 4.91
N TYR A 629 31.17 1.68 5.40
CA TYR A 629 32.37 2.11 6.12
C TYR A 629 32.69 1.24 7.34
N ASN A 630 31.65 0.71 7.98
CA ASN A 630 31.75 -0.08 9.22
C ASN A 630 31.74 -1.59 8.97
N ILE A 631 31.83 -2.03 7.71
CA ILE A 631 31.82 -3.45 7.34
C ILE A 631 33.20 -3.83 6.81
N ARG A 632 33.94 -4.66 7.57
CA ARG A 632 35.30 -5.13 7.22
C ARG A 632 35.43 -5.53 5.76
N LYS A 633 34.54 -6.43 5.29
CA LYS A 633 34.57 -6.91 3.91
C LYS A 633 34.31 -5.78 2.90
N ALA A 634 33.41 -4.84 3.19
CA ALA A 634 33.12 -3.71 2.32
C ALA A 634 34.28 -2.70 2.27
N SER A 635 34.94 -2.42 3.39
CA SER A 635 36.15 -1.57 3.44
C SER A 635 37.30 -2.17 2.64
N PHE A 636 37.52 -3.49 2.77
CA PHE A 636 38.48 -4.20 1.94
C PHE A 636 38.14 -4.10 0.44
N GLY A 637 36.87 -4.31 0.09
CA GLY A 637 36.38 -4.16 -1.27
C GLY A 637 36.56 -2.73 -1.81
N TRP A 638 36.36 -1.71 -0.97
CA TRP A 638 36.50 -0.31 -1.38
C TRP A 638 37.93 -0.01 -1.79
N GLY A 639 38.88 -0.51 -0.99
CA GLY A 639 40.31 -0.50 -1.32
C GLY A 639 40.60 -1.17 -2.67
N LEU A 640 40.24 -2.45 -2.79
CA LEU A 640 40.52 -3.26 -3.98
C LEU A 640 39.98 -2.68 -5.30
N TRP A 641 38.76 -2.11 -5.30
CA TRP A 641 38.12 -1.62 -6.52
C TRP A 641 38.68 -0.25 -6.97
N HIS A 642 39.11 0.59 -6.03
CA HIS A 642 39.72 1.89 -6.34
C HIS A 642 41.24 1.80 -6.58
N ASP A 643 41.90 0.73 -6.14
CA ASP A 643 43.34 0.55 -6.26
C ASP A 643 43.82 0.61 -7.73
N PRO A 644 44.64 1.60 -8.11
CA PRO A 644 45.19 1.74 -9.47
C PRO A 644 46.11 0.59 -9.89
N GLY A 645 46.74 -0.10 -8.94
CA GLY A 645 47.63 -1.24 -9.21
C GLY A 645 46.90 -2.56 -9.44
N LEU A 646 45.56 -2.59 -9.30
CA LEU A 646 44.77 -3.81 -9.41
C LEU A 646 43.75 -3.75 -10.55
N SER A 647 43.47 -4.90 -11.17
CA SER A 647 42.61 -5.04 -12.35
C SER A 647 41.10 -5.06 -12.06
N LYS A 648 40.67 -4.91 -10.79
CA LYS A 648 39.24 -4.90 -10.44
C LYS A 648 38.51 -3.75 -11.16
N LYS A 649 37.41 -4.07 -11.86
CA LYS A 649 36.62 -3.12 -12.66
C LYS A 649 35.36 -2.67 -11.91
N GLY A 650 34.86 -1.48 -12.24
CA GLY A 650 33.57 -0.98 -11.76
C GLY A 650 33.64 0.38 -11.07
N CYS A 651 34.79 0.72 -10.48
CA CYS A 651 35.05 2.04 -9.88
C CYS A 651 36.12 2.77 -10.70
N THR A 652 36.09 4.09 -10.69
CA THR A 652 37.20 4.91 -11.19
C THR A 652 38.39 4.72 -10.25
N LYS A 653 39.57 4.43 -10.81
CA LYS A 653 40.78 4.23 -10.02
C LYS A 653 41.19 5.52 -9.32
N ASN A 654 41.48 5.42 -8.03
CA ASN A 654 41.84 6.56 -7.20
C ASN A 654 42.65 6.06 -5.99
N LYS A 655 43.92 6.49 -5.93
CA LYS A 655 44.87 6.12 -4.87
C LYS A 655 44.35 6.45 -3.47
N ASP A 656 43.80 7.63 -3.28
CA ASP A 656 43.33 8.09 -1.96
C ASP A 656 42.12 7.28 -1.46
N LYS A 657 41.15 7.01 -2.34
CA LYS A 657 40.00 6.14 -2.01
C LYS A 657 40.44 4.72 -1.70
N ALA A 658 41.44 4.21 -2.41
CA ALA A 658 42.00 2.89 -2.16
C ALA A 658 42.65 2.81 -0.76
N LEU A 659 43.56 3.76 -0.48
CA LEU A 659 44.21 3.90 0.84
C LEU A 659 43.19 4.06 1.96
N PHE A 660 42.14 4.87 1.75
CA PHE A 660 41.09 5.10 2.75
C PHE A 660 40.35 3.80 3.10
N GLY A 661 39.97 2.99 2.11
CA GLY A 661 39.32 1.69 2.34
C GLY A 661 40.23 0.69 3.06
N TYR A 662 41.49 0.60 2.64
CA TYR A 662 42.49 -0.27 3.26
C TYR A 662 42.81 0.12 4.71
N LYS A 663 43.07 1.39 4.99
CA LYS A 663 43.29 1.90 6.34
C LYS A 663 42.07 1.64 7.22
N ARG A 664 40.85 1.83 6.69
CA ARG A 664 39.63 1.52 7.43
C ARG A 664 39.51 0.03 7.78
N LEU A 665 39.88 -0.87 6.87
CA LEU A 665 39.89 -2.30 7.18
C LEU A 665 40.82 -2.62 8.36
N LEU A 666 42.03 -2.04 8.38
CA LEU A 666 42.99 -2.24 9.46
C LEU A 666 42.43 -1.77 10.80
N VAL A 667 41.79 -0.58 10.84
CA VAL A 667 41.10 -0.08 12.03
C VAL A 667 40.01 -1.04 12.52
N LEU A 668 39.22 -1.62 11.62
CA LEU A 668 38.13 -2.54 11.99
C LEU A 668 38.60 -3.95 12.41
N SER A 669 39.82 -4.35 12.04
CA SER A 669 40.29 -5.73 12.14
C SER A 669 41.49 -5.92 13.05
N GLY A 670 42.20 -4.84 13.43
CA GLY A 670 43.42 -4.92 14.22
C GLY A 670 44.53 -5.67 13.47
N SER A 671 45.15 -6.67 14.12
CA SER A 671 46.31 -7.39 13.59
C SER A 671 45.98 -8.61 12.71
N SER A 672 44.75 -9.15 12.74
CA SER A 672 44.41 -10.36 11.97
C SER A 672 42.92 -10.50 11.64
N LEU A 673 42.60 -11.36 10.66
CA LEU A 673 41.23 -11.74 10.28
C LEU A 673 41.07 -13.26 10.40
N SER A 674 40.17 -13.73 11.28
CA SER A 674 39.93 -15.15 11.51
C SER A 674 38.88 -15.77 10.55
N GLY A 675 39.07 -17.07 10.28
CA GLY A 675 38.13 -17.93 9.54
C GLY A 675 38.57 -18.32 8.13
N ASN A 676 38.02 -19.43 7.62
CA ASN A 676 38.50 -20.10 6.40
C ASN A 676 37.85 -19.62 5.08
N LYS A 677 36.90 -18.68 5.14
CA LYS A 677 36.19 -18.18 3.94
C LYS A 677 37.05 -17.15 3.21
N LYS A 678 37.16 -17.27 1.87
CA LYS A 678 37.84 -16.26 1.03
C LYS A 678 36.99 -14.99 0.88
N TRP A 679 37.62 -13.82 0.81
CA TRP A 679 37.01 -12.56 0.39
C TRP A 679 37.62 -12.10 -0.93
N TYR A 680 36.79 -11.94 -1.95
CA TYR A 680 37.20 -11.45 -3.29
C TYR A 680 38.34 -12.24 -3.96
N GLY A 681 38.53 -13.50 -3.56
CA GLY A 681 39.61 -14.38 -4.00
C GLY A 681 40.73 -14.57 -2.97
N TYR A 682 40.82 -13.71 -1.96
CA TYR A 682 41.88 -13.71 -0.95
C TYR A 682 41.50 -14.54 0.28
N GLN A 683 42.43 -15.37 0.76
CA GLN A 683 42.28 -16.06 2.05
C GLN A 683 42.29 -15.03 3.18
N LYS A 684 41.30 -15.08 4.08
CA LYS A 684 41.15 -14.10 5.17
C LYS A 684 42.41 -13.88 6.00
N GLN A 685 43.12 -14.96 6.31
CA GLN A 685 44.36 -14.92 7.09
C GLN A 685 45.46 -14.09 6.42
N LYS A 686 45.45 -13.99 5.08
CA LYS A 686 46.46 -13.27 4.27
C LYS A 686 46.04 -11.85 3.91
N ILE A 687 44.81 -11.44 4.23
CA ILE A 687 44.28 -10.14 3.80
C ILE A 687 45.01 -8.98 4.47
N ILE A 688 45.29 -9.07 5.78
CA ILE A 688 45.93 -7.97 6.52
C ILE A 688 47.35 -7.72 6.02
N GLU A 689 48.12 -8.78 5.77
CA GLU A 689 49.46 -8.71 5.19
C GLU A 689 49.42 -8.10 3.78
N PHE A 690 48.54 -8.62 2.92
CA PHE A 690 48.33 -8.06 1.58
C PHE A 690 47.99 -6.56 1.62
N VAL A 691 47.11 -6.15 2.52
CA VAL A 691 46.69 -4.75 2.65
C VAL A 691 47.82 -3.86 3.14
N LYS A 692 48.65 -4.31 4.09
CA LYS A 692 49.82 -3.56 4.54
C LYS A 692 50.81 -3.33 3.39
N ASN A 693 51.08 -4.37 2.59
CA ASN A 693 51.97 -4.26 1.43
C ASN A 693 51.40 -3.27 0.39
N ARG A 694 50.11 -3.37 0.08
CA ARG A 694 49.45 -2.43 -0.84
C ARG A 694 49.44 -0.99 -0.34
N ILE A 695 49.28 -0.76 0.97
CA ILE A 695 49.39 0.59 1.53
C ILE A 695 50.81 1.15 1.31
N SER A 696 51.85 0.36 1.61
CA SER A 696 53.24 0.78 1.39
C SER A 696 53.53 1.11 -0.06
N GLU A 697 53.04 0.30 -1.00
CA GLU A 697 53.21 0.51 -2.44
C GLU A 697 52.39 1.68 -2.99
N LEU A 698 51.29 2.04 -2.34
CA LEU A 698 50.47 3.18 -2.72
C LEU A 698 50.96 4.47 -2.07
N GLU A 699 51.62 4.43 -0.92
CA GLU A 699 52.16 5.62 -0.24
C GLU A 699 53.55 6.02 -0.73
N GLY A 700 54.39 5.03 -1.08
CA GLY A 700 55.58 5.23 -1.90
C GLY A 700 55.23 5.70 -3.31
#